data_AF-A0A537QPA9-F1
#
_entry.id   AF-A0A537QPA9-F1
#
_cell.length_a   1.000
_cell.length_b   1.000
_cell.length_c   1.000
_cell.angle_alpha   90.00
_cell.angle_beta   90.00
_cell.angle_gamma   90.00
#
_symmetry.space_group_name_H-M   'P 1'
#
loop_
_entity.id
_entity.type
_entity.pdbx_description
1 polymer ?
#
loop_
_entity_poly.entity_id
_entity_poly.type
_entity_poly.pdbx_seq_one_letter_code
_entity_poly.pdbx_strand_id
1 'polypeptide(L)'
;MELALSIVESTLTNGSARSASEVVFIDPGIADIGDLLRGLRAGVQPIVLDAVGDPVRQMADALAGLGGLRAVHIIAHGAPGEIGFSAGPLSVETILAHEADLARIGEALGLSGELLVWSCDTGRGWRGDRFLEALCWATGALIAAATGPVGAATRGGRWELNARLGAASVMVPLTVAGIAAYAGVLATKTWNGTTTGNWSSTSNWVGGVVPVNGDDVVIGSSSQNASFIATADLTVSINSLTIHGKVSGSKTTTMTVTSGATVTVGSGGITFDSVSTINGTGTLTVNGTISGGGAINASSGTFVLNGSGSIASGAAIFTIGTATACTLELGLTGGITAAAISITSANQTLKIDTGCSVTISSAQNVTLGTIVMNGGTLTDSSGVTLGTTTSNGTISGFGTINAALTRSGTGAGDNVTASGGTLTLQSTVGSGVNLAIATSSPSTLKIDANDTLPTAITINNANQTLEIASGRSVTITGAQTVTNGTIAIDSGATLTDTSGITLSAGTISGAGTISATTAVTGSGTIGIPISNNSAITASGGTLNLTGTVTSGTFAIATGSASVLEFSGTATIGAVSITNANQTLQVGSGGNLTITAAETVSLGKIQMSGGTLTDASGITLGSGTNSGTLTGFGTVTGNVAKGGTGTTNTVTASGGTLEITGTVTSLDSLTVGSGGSDTLKLDGASSATGLTFSGSTGTLELNTSGTLTLTNALTVGANTVKLEGSSSQLTDNAGISLSTGTVTGVGKVTGAITATGAAHITATGGTLEIASAISNSGSLALTVGSGASDKLLLDAGSAATSLSLSGSTGTLELNTSGTLTLTNALAIGANTVKLDGSSSQLTDNAGISLSTGTISGLGKVTGAITATGAAAIAASGGTLEIAS
;
A
#
# COMPACT_ATOMS: atom_id res chain seq x y z
N MET A 1 19.17 13.45 -23.60
CA MET A 1 20.23 13.01 -24.53
C MET A 1 19.65 12.42 -25.82
N GLU A 2 18.58 11.62 -25.77
CA GLU A 2 17.94 11.03 -26.98
C GLU A 2 17.27 12.03 -27.94
N LEU A 3 16.72 13.15 -27.48
CA LEU A 3 16.13 14.16 -28.38
C LEU A 3 17.17 14.93 -29.21
N ALA A 4 18.43 15.00 -28.77
CA ALA A 4 19.50 15.66 -29.50
C ALA A 4 20.05 14.79 -30.63
N LEU A 5 19.97 13.46 -30.50
CA LEU A 5 20.40 12.51 -31.53
C LEU A 5 19.36 12.38 -32.66
N SER A 6 18.07 12.45 -32.32
CA SER A 6 16.96 12.34 -33.29
C SER A 6 16.89 13.48 -34.32
N ILE A 7 17.35 14.69 -33.94
CA ILE A 7 17.40 15.83 -34.86
C ILE A 7 18.57 15.70 -35.86
N VAL A 8 19.64 15.00 -35.48
CA VAL A 8 20.82 14.77 -36.34
C VAL A 8 20.52 13.71 -37.41
N GLU A 9 19.74 12.66 -37.11
CA GLU A 9 19.44 11.61 -38.09
C GLU A 9 18.38 12.00 -39.15
N SER A 10 17.47 12.93 -38.85
CA SER A 10 16.40 13.31 -39.80
C SER A 10 16.83 14.28 -40.92
N THR A 11 18.06 14.80 -40.89
CA THR A 11 18.55 15.76 -41.90
C THR A 11 19.44 15.15 -42.99
N LEU A 12 19.75 13.85 -42.92
CA LEU A 12 20.67 13.20 -43.86
C LEU A 12 20.01 12.44 -45.02
N THR A 13 18.69 12.42 -45.14
CA THR A 13 18.04 11.77 -46.29
C THR A 13 17.05 12.69 -47.00
N ASN A 14 17.55 13.25 -48.11
CA ASN A 14 16.81 13.79 -49.26
C ASN A 14 16.66 15.33 -49.35
N GLY A 15 17.57 15.97 -50.12
CA GLY A 15 17.33 17.28 -50.75
C GLY A 15 18.52 18.26 -50.71
N SER A 16 19.48 18.12 -51.64
CA SER A 16 20.55 19.07 -51.96
C SER A 16 21.38 19.61 -50.78
N ALA A 17 22.53 18.98 -50.53
CA ALA A 17 23.58 19.52 -49.67
C ALA A 17 24.00 20.93 -50.15
N ARG A 18 23.48 21.97 -49.49
CA ARG A 18 24.16 23.27 -49.45
C ARG A 18 25.40 23.05 -48.59
N SER A 19 26.58 23.00 -49.19
CA SER A 19 27.85 22.99 -48.46
C SER A 19 27.81 24.10 -47.39
N ALA A 20 27.93 23.73 -46.12
CA ALA A 20 28.10 24.71 -45.06
C ALA A 20 29.34 25.55 -45.39
N SER A 21 29.16 26.85 -45.59
CA SER A 21 30.28 27.73 -45.91
C SER A 21 31.09 28.08 -44.66
N GLU A 22 30.60 27.73 -43.47
CA GLU A 22 31.12 28.21 -42.18
C GLU A 22 30.87 27.21 -41.06
N VAL A 23 31.80 27.16 -40.10
CA VAL A 23 31.74 26.32 -38.90
C VAL A 23 31.88 27.19 -37.67
N VAL A 24 31.11 26.92 -36.60
CA VAL A 24 31.28 27.56 -35.29
C VAL A 24 31.60 26.52 -34.23
N PHE A 25 32.73 26.72 -33.55
CA PHE A 25 33.11 25.99 -32.36
C PHE A 25 32.65 26.76 -31.13
N ILE A 26 31.94 26.08 -30.24
CA ILE A 26 31.42 26.66 -29.00
C ILE A 26 32.03 25.91 -27.83
N ASP A 27 32.71 26.64 -26.94
CA ASP A 27 33.20 26.09 -25.68
C ASP A 27 32.01 25.70 -24.79
N PRO A 28 32.00 24.49 -24.20
CA PRO A 28 30.90 24.03 -23.36
C PRO A 28 30.76 24.82 -22.04
N GLY A 29 31.77 25.61 -21.67
CA GLY A 29 31.77 26.45 -20.47
C GLY A 29 30.95 27.73 -20.60
N ILE A 30 30.49 28.09 -21.79
CA ILE A 30 29.64 29.26 -22.00
C ILE A 30 28.22 29.03 -21.48
N ALA A 31 27.63 30.04 -20.82
CA ALA A 31 26.23 30.03 -20.41
C ALA A 31 25.25 30.05 -21.60
N ASP A 32 24.04 29.51 -21.41
CA ASP A 32 22.93 29.58 -22.38
C ASP A 32 23.27 29.08 -23.81
N ILE A 33 24.10 28.04 -23.94
CA ILE A 33 24.48 27.46 -25.24
C ILE A 33 23.26 27.06 -26.08
N GLY A 34 22.17 26.60 -25.46
CA GLY A 34 20.93 26.30 -26.17
C GLY A 34 20.36 27.50 -26.93
N ASP A 35 20.52 28.71 -26.40
CA ASP A 35 20.06 29.95 -27.02
C ASP A 35 21.00 30.38 -28.14
N LEU A 36 22.32 30.18 -27.95
CA LEU A 36 23.31 30.35 -29.01
C LEU A 36 23.03 29.42 -30.19
N LEU A 37 22.84 28.12 -29.93
CA LEU A 37 22.58 27.12 -30.96
C LEU A 37 21.29 27.41 -31.73
N ARG A 38 20.20 27.76 -31.04
CA ARG A 38 18.93 28.16 -31.68
C ARG A 38 19.04 29.49 -32.44
N GLY A 39 19.99 30.34 -32.03
CA GLY A 39 20.22 31.66 -32.61
C GLY A 39 21.08 31.67 -33.87
N LEU A 40 21.75 30.56 -34.22
CA LEU A 40 22.66 30.49 -35.37
C LEU A 40 21.96 30.78 -36.69
N ARG A 41 22.66 31.48 -37.59
CA ARG A 41 22.16 31.74 -38.94
C ARG A 41 22.25 30.50 -39.83
N ALA A 42 21.39 30.44 -40.83
CA ALA A 42 21.45 29.40 -41.86
C ALA A 42 22.84 29.38 -42.54
N GLY A 43 23.44 28.20 -42.66
CA GLY A 43 24.76 28.00 -43.28
C GLY A 43 25.96 28.02 -42.34
N VAL A 44 25.76 28.26 -41.03
CA VAL A 44 26.79 28.08 -39.99
C VAL A 44 26.55 26.75 -39.29
N GLN A 45 27.53 25.85 -39.35
CA GLN A 45 27.46 24.53 -38.72
C GLN A 45 28.03 24.58 -37.29
N PRO A 46 27.24 24.29 -36.24
CA PRO A 46 27.74 24.25 -34.87
C PRO A 46 28.48 22.97 -34.53
N ILE A 47 29.55 23.12 -33.75
CA ILE A 47 30.26 22.05 -33.07
C ILE A 47 30.50 22.51 -31.63
N VAL A 48 29.85 21.86 -30.66
CA VAL A 48 30.13 22.09 -29.24
C VAL A 48 31.33 21.21 -28.87
N LEU A 49 32.37 21.81 -28.30
CA LEU A 49 33.59 21.09 -27.93
C LEU A 49 33.34 20.18 -26.71
N ASP A 50 34.11 19.10 -26.61
CA ASP A 50 34.23 18.33 -25.38
C ASP A 50 35.03 19.13 -24.34
N ALA A 51 34.56 19.12 -23.09
CA ALA A 51 35.09 19.96 -22.01
C ALA A 51 36.48 19.51 -21.48
N VAL A 52 36.92 18.29 -21.81
CA VAL A 52 38.16 17.69 -21.28
C VAL A 52 39.24 17.59 -22.36
N GLY A 53 38.88 17.27 -23.60
CA GLY A 53 39.83 17.12 -24.70
C GLY A 53 40.53 18.44 -25.09
N ASP A 54 41.73 18.34 -25.67
CA ASP A 54 42.44 19.52 -26.19
C ASP A 54 41.55 20.27 -27.21
N PRO A 55 41.17 21.54 -26.94
CA PRO A 55 40.16 22.23 -27.72
C PRO A 55 40.65 22.54 -29.13
N VAL A 56 41.94 22.81 -29.29
CA VAL A 56 42.54 23.11 -30.60
C VAL A 56 42.62 21.85 -31.46
N ARG A 57 43.00 20.73 -30.84
CA ARG A 57 43.02 19.44 -31.52
C ARG A 57 41.63 19.01 -31.98
N GLN A 58 40.62 19.17 -31.13
CA GLN A 58 39.22 18.87 -31.47
C GLN A 58 38.75 19.70 -32.67
N MET A 59 39.06 21.00 -32.70
CA MET A 59 38.75 21.86 -33.85
C MET A 59 39.45 21.36 -35.12
N ALA A 60 40.75 21.06 -35.05
CA ALA A 60 41.51 20.57 -36.19
C ALA A 60 41.01 19.23 -36.73
N ASP A 61 40.63 18.31 -35.85
CA ASP A 61 40.10 16.99 -36.22
C ASP A 61 38.67 17.11 -36.79
N ALA A 62 37.84 18.00 -36.26
CA ALA A 62 36.50 18.26 -36.79
C ALA A 62 36.51 18.93 -38.18
N LEU A 63 37.55 19.71 -38.47
CA LEU A 63 37.75 20.34 -39.79
C LEU A 63 38.49 19.44 -40.78
N ALA A 64 38.97 18.26 -40.36
CA ALA A 64 39.76 17.40 -41.22
C ALA A 64 38.99 16.97 -42.48
N GLY A 65 39.58 17.23 -43.65
CA GLY A 65 38.96 16.92 -44.95
C GLY A 65 37.92 17.95 -45.43
N LEU A 66 37.64 18.99 -44.64
CA LEU A 66 36.92 20.18 -45.10
C LEU A 66 37.90 21.16 -45.76
N GLY A 67 37.41 21.98 -46.69
CA GLY A 67 38.22 22.96 -47.40
C GLY A 67 37.35 24.03 -48.05
N GLY A 68 37.91 25.22 -48.23
CA GLY A 68 37.19 26.34 -48.84
C GLY A 68 36.15 26.99 -47.91
N LEU A 69 36.26 26.79 -46.59
CA LEU A 69 35.39 27.47 -45.64
C LEU A 69 35.61 28.97 -45.70
N ARG A 70 34.51 29.72 -45.71
CA ARG A 70 34.50 31.18 -45.66
C ARG A 70 34.86 31.68 -44.27
N ALA A 71 34.43 30.99 -43.21
CA ALA A 71 34.79 31.34 -41.85
C ALA A 71 34.80 30.13 -40.91
N VAL A 72 35.70 30.18 -39.94
CA VAL A 72 35.65 29.38 -38.71
C VAL A 72 35.42 30.35 -37.56
N HIS A 73 34.38 30.13 -36.78
CA HIS A 73 34.06 30.92 -35.60
C HIS A 73 34.46 30.17 -34.34
N ILE A 74 34.97 30.88 -33.34
CA ILE A 74 35.22 30.34 -32.00
C ILE A 74 34.42 31.19 -31.00
N ILE A 75 33.54 30.58 -30.22
CA ILE A 75 32.78 31.21 -29.13
C ILE A 75 33.27 30.61 -27.82
N ALA A 76 33.94 31.41 -27.01
CA ALA A 76 34.53 30.99 -25.75
C ALA A 76 34.68 32.19 -24.80
N HIS A 77 35.05 31.95 -23.54
CA HIS A 77 35.46 33.05 -22.67
C HIS A 77 36.76 33.68 -23.17
N GLY A 78 37.04 34.90 -22.75
CA GLY A 78 38.28 35.57 -23.15
C GLY A 78 38.85 36.52 -22.11
N ALA A 79 40.14 36.77 -22.27
CA ALA A 79 40.92 37.78 -21.56
C ALA A 79 42.00 38.33 -22.52
N PRO A 80 42.62 39.49 -22.23
CA PRO A 80 43.67 40.06 -23.08
C PRO A 80 44.79 39.07 -23.44
N GLY A 81 44.87 38.68 -24.72
CA GLY A 81 45.85 37.73 -25.24
C GLY A 81 45.50 36.25 -25.08
N GLU A 82 44.22 35.91 -24.85
CA GLU A 82 43.77 34.56 -24.50
C GLU A 82 42.37 34.23 -25.05
N ILE A 83 42.19 32.98 -25.50
CA ILE A 83 40.89 32.31 -25.65
C ILE A 83 40.75 31.31 -24.50
N GLY A 84 39.78 31.53 -23.62
CA GLY A 84 39.54 30.74 -22.42
C GLY A 84 38.57 29.60 -22.70
N PHE A 85 39.12 28.42 -23.01
CA PHE A 85 38.35 27.19 -23.10
C PHE A 85 38.25 26.49 -21.75
N SER A 86 37.22 25.66 -21.59
CA SER A 86 37.01 24.80 -20.41
C SER A 86 38.20 23.85 -20.15
N ALA A 87 38.83 23.35 -21.21
CA ALA A 87 39.99 22.44 -21.15
C ALA A 87 41.34 23.16 -20.93
N GLY A 88 41.33 24.49 -20.79
CA GLY A 88 42.52 25.32 -20.59
C GLY A 88 42.69 26.40 -21.68
N PRO A 89 43.45 27.46 -21.38
CA PRO A 89 43.55 28.61 -22.26
C PRO A 89 44.45 28.37 -23.47
N LEU A 90 44.02 28.83 -24.64
CA LEU A 90 44.92 29.13 -25.75
C LEU A 90 45.38 30.59 -25.61
N SER A 91 46.62 30.79 -25.17
CA SER A 91 47.21 32.11 -24.89
C SER A 91 48.51 32.32 -25.66
N VAL A 92 49.09 33.52 -25.55
CA VAL A 92 50.41 33.81 -26.13
C VAL A 92 51.51 32.88 -25.60
N GLU A 93 51.35 32.35 -24.39
CA GLU A 93 52.29 31.41 -23.78
C GLU A 93 52.10 29.96 -24.24
N THR A 94 50.89 29.55 -24.62
CA THR A 94 50.57 28.15 -24.97
C THR A 94 50.48 27.90 -26.48
N ILE A 95 50.31 28.95 -27.30
CA ILE A 95 50.02 28.84 -28.73
C ILE A 95 51.03 28.02 -29.54
N LEU A 96 52.33 28.07 -29.18
CA LEU A 96 53.39 27.33 -29.86
C LEU A 96 53.22 25.81 -29.74
N ALA A 97 52.61 25.32 -28.67
CA ALA A 97 52.37 23.90 -28.47
C ALA A 97 51.30 23.33 -29.43
N HIS A 98 50.49 24.19 -30.05
CA HIS A 98 49.37 23.80 -30.91
C HIS A 98 49.58 24.14 -32.39
N GLU A 99 50.81 24.50 -32.82
CA GLU A 99 51.09 24.96 -34.19
C GLU A 99 50.58 24.00 -35.28
N ALA A 100 50.81 22.70 -35.14
CA ALA A 100 50.42 21.71 -36.13
C ALA A 100 48.88 21.61 -36.29
N ASP A 101 48.14 21.72 -35.20
CA ASP A 101 46.68 21.67 -35.23
C ASP A 101 46.07 23.01 -35.69
N LEU A 102 46.68 24.14 -35.30
CA LEU A 102 46.30 25.47 -35.81
C LEU A 102 46.51 25.58 -37.33
N ALA A 103 47.60 25.02 -37.87
CA ALA A 103 47.84 24.97 -39.31
C ALA A 103 46.75 24.18 -40.04
N ARG A 104 46.33 23.04 -39.48
CA ARG A 104 45.23 22.21 -40.03
C ARG A 104 43.87 22.94 -40.01
N ILE A 105 43.60 23.73 -38.96
CA ILE A 105 42.41 24.61 -38.92
C ILE A 105 42.48 25.64 -40.06
N GLY A 106 43.67 26.19 -40.30
CA GLY A 106 43.96 27.09 -41.41
C GLY A 106 43.72 26.48 -42.79
N GLU A 107 44.18 25.24 -43.02
CA GLU A 107 44.02 24.53 -44.29
C GLU A 107 42.55 24.31 -44.69
N ALA A 108 41.65 24.23 -43.72
CA ALA A 108 40.21 24.10 -43.98
C ALA A 108 39.57 25.41 -44.49
N LEU A 109 40.19 26.56 -44.23
CA LEU A 109 39.74 27.87 -44.71
C LEU A 109 40.09 28.05 -46.20
N GLY A 110 39.23 28.76 -46.94
CA GLY A 110 39.54 29.19 -48.31
C GLY A 110 40.63 30.28 -48.34
N LEU A 111 41.11 30.64 -49.54
CA LEU A 111 42.14 31.67 -49.75
C LEU A 111 41.81 33.05 -49.13
N SER A 112 40.55 33.30 -48.81
CA SER A 112 40.08 34.50 -48.11
C SER A 112 39.20 34.16 -46.89
N GLY A 113 39.37 32.95 -46.35
CA GLY A 113 38.63 32.48 -45.19
C GLY A 113 39.13 33.13 -43.90
N GLU A 114 38.23 33.37 -42.96
CA GLU A 114 38.50 34.13 -41.74
C GLU A 114 38.34 33.25 -40.49
N LEU A 115 39.25 33.39 -39.52
CA LEU A 115 39.09 32.85 -38.17
C LEU A 115 38.58 33.97 -37.25
N LEU A 116 37.34 33.82 -36.79
CA LEU A 116 36.58 34.85 -36.07
C LEU A 116 36.40 34.43 -34.61
N VAL A 117 37.13 35.12 -33.72
CA VAL A 117 37.26 34.78 -32.31
C VAL A 117 36.33 35.64 -31.46
N TRP A 118 35.17 35.09 -31.13
CA TRP A 118 34.14 35.67 -30.27
C TRP A 118 34.43 35.33 -28.80
N SER A 119 35.41 35.99 -28.24
CA SER A 119 35.79 35.88 -26.83
C SER A 119 36.15 37.25 -26.27
N CYS A 120 35.67 37.56 -25.06
CA CYS A 120 35.81 38.90 -24.47
C CYS A 120 37.27 39.34 -24.39
N ASP A 121 37.56 40.58 -24.76
CA ASP A 121 38.86 41.24 -24.60
C ASP A 121 40.09 40.51 -25.20
N THR A 122 39.95 39.42 -25.96
CA THR A 122 41.07 38.63 -26.50
C THR A 122 42.08 39.46 -27.30
N GLY A 123 41.60 40.41 -28.11
CA GLY A 123 42.43 41.34 -28.88
C GLY A 123 42.78 42.64 -28.15
N ARG A 124 42.59 42.74 -26.84
CA ARG A 124 42.75 44.01 -26.11
C ARG A 124 44.22 44.28 -25.76
N GLY A 125 44.72 45.42 -26.24
CA GLY A 125 46.03 45.95 -25.87
C GLY A 125 47.20 45.10 -26.37
N TRP A 126 48.41 45.43 -25.91
CA TRP A 126 49.65 44.84 -26.44
C TRP A 126 49.71 43.31 -26.35
N ARG A 127 49.13 42.72 -25.30
CA ARG A 127 49.04 41.26 -25.14
C ARG A 127 48.13 40.64 -26.18
N GLY A 128 46.97 41.24 -26.42
CA GLY A 128 46.05 40.83 -27.47
C GLY A 128 46.70 40.90 -28.84
N ASP A 129 47.34 42.02 -29.18
CA ASP A 129 48.00 42.20 -30.47
C ASP A 129 49.05 41.09 -30.75
N ARG A 130 49.89 40.77 -29.75
CA ARG A 130 50.88 39.68 -29.85
C ARG A 130 50.24 38.30 -30.02
N PHE A 131 49.17 38.02 -29.29
CA PHE A 131 48.46 36.75 -29.43
C PHE A 131 47.82 36.60 -30.81
N LEU A 132 47.18 37.64 -31.33
CA LEU A 132 46.56 37.65 -32.65
C LEU A 132 47.60 37.45 -33.76
N GLU A 133 48.77 38.09 -33.68
CA GLU A 133 49.87 37.89 -34.63
C GLU A 133 50.34 36.43 -34.64
N ALA A 134 50.58 35.85 -33.46
CA ALA A 134 50.98 34.46 -33.32
C ALA A 134 49.91 33.50 -33.87
N LEU A 135 48.62 33.78 -33.62
CA LEU A 135 47.52 32.98 -34.12
C LEU A 135 47.39 33.07 -35.64
N CYS A 136 47.56 34.25 -36.22
CA CYS A 136 47.59 34.48 -37.65
C CYS A 136 48.73 33.70 -38.32
N TRP A 137 49.91 33.67 -37.71
CA TRP A 137 51.07 32.94 -38.23
C TRP A 137 50.89 31.42 -38.12
N ALA A 138 50.41 30.94 -36.98
CA ALA A 138 50.23 29.50 -36.75
C ALA A 138 49.12 28.89 -37.62
N THR A 139 48.08 29.66 -37.94
CA THR A 139 46.96 29.21 -38.79
C THR A 139 47.14 29.58 -40.26
N GLY A 140 47.96 30.58 -40.59
CA GLY A 140 48.00 31.18 -41.94
C GLY A 140 46.70 31.88 -42.35
N ALA A 141 45.77 32.12 -41.41
CA ALA A 141 44.44 32.65 -41.67
C ALA A 141 44.31 34.15 -41.36
N LEU A 142 43.29 34.78 -41.93
CA LEU A 142 42.87 36.14 -41.56
C LEU A 142 42.14 36.10 -40.21
N ILE A 143 42.57 36.89 -39.22
CA ILE A 143 42.07 36.82 -37.84
C ILE A 143 41.26 38.06 -37.48
N ALA A 144 40.15 37.88 -36.76
CA ALA A 144 39.50 38.95 -36.01
C ALA A 144 39.17 38.50 -34.59
N ALA A 145 39.33 39.39 -33.60
CA ALA A 145 38.97 39.16 -32.21
C ALA A 145 38.36 40.41 -31.56
N ALA A 146 37.63 40.21 -30.45
CA ALA A 146 37.04 41.31 -29.70
C ALA A 146 38.07 42.01 -28.81
N THR A 147 37.99 43.33 -28.68
CA THR A 147 38.81 44.13 -27.73
C THR A 147 38.02 44.55 -26.49
N GLY A 148 36.80 44.04 -26.33
CA GLY A 148 35.90 44.31 -25.22
C GLY A 148 34.87 43.19 -25.05
N PRO A 149 33.82 43.40 -24.23
CA PRO A 149 32.83 42.38 -23.93
C PRO A 149 32.01 41.95 -25.15
N VAL A 150 31.88 40.63 -25.36
CA VAL A 150 31.04 39.99 -26.38
C VAL A 150 29.80 39.40 -25.73
N GLY A 151 28.60 39.69 -26.24
CA GLY A 151 27.34 39.20 -25.69
C GLY A 151 26.26 40.28 -25.61
N ALA A 152 25.40 40.20 -24.58
CA ALA A 152 24.22 41.03 -24.42
C ALA A 152 24.51 42.54 -24.28
N ALA A 153 23.85 43.35 -25.09
CA ALA A 153 23.97 44.81 -25.07
C ALA A 153 23.56 45.44 -23.74
N THR A 154 22.53 44.89 -23.08
CA THR A 154 22.07 45.33 -21.75
C THR A 154 23.12 45.16 -20.66
N ARG A 155 24.17 44.38 -20.93
CA ARG A 155 25.29 44.08 -20.01
C ARG A 155 26.61 44.69 -20.50
N GLY A 156 26.56 45.60 -21.48
CA GLY A 156 27.72 46.25 -22.09
C GLY A 156 28.45 45.40 -23.14
N GLY A 157 27.89 44.24 -23.50
CA GLY A 157 28.38 43.36 -24.55
C GLY A 157 28.02 43.85 -25.95
N ARG A 158 28.84 43.50 -26.94
CA ARG A 158 28.53 43.69 -28.36
C ARG A 158 29.11 42.56 -29.17
N TRP A 159 28.37 42.08 -30.16
CA TRP A 159 28.86 41.08 -31.10
C TRP A 159 29.73 41.75 -32.18
N GLU A 160 30.88 42.30 -31.77
CA GLU A 160 31.84 42.99 -32.64
C GLU A 160 33.27 42.50 -32.43
N LEU A 161 34.00 42.35 -33.54
CA LEU A 161 35.44 42.03 -33.53
C LEU A 161 36.21 43.25 -34.07
N ASN A 162 36.84 43.99 -33.15
CA ASN A 162 37.49 45.27 -33.43
C ASN A 162 38.99 45.13 -33.73
N ALA A 163 39.67 44.12 -33.18
CA ALA A 163 41.06 43.82 -33.52
C ALA A 163 41.08 42.88 -34.72
N ARG A 164 41.76 43.29 -35.80
CA ARG A 164 41.74 42.58 -37.09
C ARG A 164 43.12 42.50 -37.69
N LEU A 165 43.52 41.30 -38.09
CA LEU A 165 44.67 41.01 -38.92
C LEU A 165 44.17 40.47 -40.25
N GLY A 166 43.91 41.39 -41.19
CA GLY A 166 43.50 41.08 -42.56
C GLY A 166 42.03 40.67 -42.76
N ALA A 167 41.29 40.33 -41.71
CA ALA A 167 39.86 40.02 -41.80
C ALA A 167 39.02 41.26 -42.18
N ALA A 168 38.23 41.17 -43.24
CA ALA A 168 37.47 42.28 -43.82
C ALA A 168 35.96 42.14 -43.61
N SER A 169 35.44 40.90 -43.52
CA SER A 169 34.01 40.58 -43.55
C SER A 169 33.53 39.87 -42.28
N VAL A 170 33.66 40.56 -41.13
CA VAL A 170 33.16 40.05 -39.84
C VAL A 170 31.64 39.93 -39.86
N MET A 171 31.13 38.71 -40.04
CA MET A 171 29.71 38.38 -39.91
C MET A 171 29.47 37.59 -38.62
N VAL A 172 28.58 38.08 -37.76
CA VAL A 172 28.18 37.38 -36.54
C VAL A 172 27.58 36.01 -36.90
N PRO A 173 27.92 34.91 -36.20
CA PRO A 173 27.37 33.58 -36.48
C PRO A 173 25.88 33.46 -36.11
N LEU A 174 25.34 34.43 -35.38
CA LEU A 174 23.96 34.48 -34.91
C LEU A 174 23.08 35.36 -35.82
N THR A 175 21.79 35.04 -35.87
CA THR A 175 20.73 35.91 -36.40
C THR A 175 20.48 37.10 -35.48
N VAL A 176 19.79 38.13 -35.96
CA VAL A 176 19.38 39.29 -35.14
C VAL A 176 18.54 38.85 -33.92
N ALA A 177 17.66 37.87 -34.11
CA ALA A 177 16.87 37.29 -33.02
C ALA A 177 17.76 36.50 -32.03
N GLY A 178 18.76 35.76 -32.52
CA GLY A 178 19.74 35.05 -31.69
C GLY A 178 20.60 35.99 -30.84
N ILE A 179 21.08 37.09 -31.43
CA ILE A 179 21.81 38.15 -30.69
C ILE A 179 20.94 38.74 -29.57
N ALA A 180 19.64 38.97 -29.84
CA ALA A 180 18.71 39.52 -28.86
C ALA A 180 18.32 38.50 -27.77
N ALA A 181 18.32 37.21 -28.09
CA ALA A 181 17.97 36.14 -27.15
C ALA A 181 19.12 35.82 -26.18
N TYR A 182 20.38 35.94 -26.61
CA TYR A 182 21.53 35.65 -25.76
C TYR A 182 21.70 36.71 -24.67
N ALA A 183 21.42 36.34 -23.41
CA ALA A 183 21.48 37.24 -22.26
C ALA A 183 22.86 37.31 -21.58
N GLY A 184 23.77 36.39 -21.91
CA GLY A 184 25.11 36.30 -21.34
C GLY A 184 26.12 37.31 -21.89
N VAL A 185 27.27 37.39 -21.23
CA VAL A 185 28.50 38.01 -21.76
C VAL A 185 29.60 36.98 -21.59
N LEU A 186 30.47 36.81 -22.59
CA LEU A 186 31.50 35.77 -22.64
C LEU A 186 32.70 36.09 -21.73
N ALA A 187 32.47 36.67 -20.54
CA ALA A 187 33.50 37.06 -19.59
C ALA A 187 33.21 36.44 -18.22
N THR A 188 34.26 35.92 -17.58
CA THR A 188 34.20 35.44 -16.21
C THR A 188 34.22 36.61 -15.21
N LYS A 189 33.47 36.49 -14.12
CA LYS A 189 33.48 37.42 -12.99
C LYS A 189 34.43 36.93 -11.92
N THR A 190 35.46 37.72 -11.64
CA THR A 190 36.55 37.32 -10.73
C THR A 190 36.52 38.12 -9.43
N TRP A 191 36.68 37.43 -8.30
CA TRP A 191 36.83 38.05 -6.98
C TRP A 191 38.15 38.84 -6.89
N ASN A 192 38.11 40.01 -6.25
CA ASN A 192 39.23 40.94 -6.18
C ASN A 192 40.31 40.49 -5.17
N GLY A 193 41.26 39.69 -5.63
CA GLY A 193 42.45 39.33 -4.85
C GLY A 193 42.10 38.58 -3.55
N THR A 194 42.60 39.08 -2.41
CA THR A 194 42.45 38.44 -1.09
C THR A 194 41.54 39.24 -0.14
N THR A 195 40.59 40.01 -0.65
CA THR A 195 39.67 40.76 0.20
C THR A 195 38.60 39.86 0.81
N THR A 196 38.46 39.88 2.13
CA THR A 196 37.29 39.29 2.80
C THR A 196 36.10 40.25 2.70
N GLY A 197 34.92 39.74 2.34
CA GLY A 197 33.72 40.56 2.31
C GLY A 197 32.53 39.90 1.63
N ASN A 198 31.47 40.68 1.43
CA ASN A 198 30.20 40.23 0.88
C ASN A 198 30.21 40.15 -0.65
N TRP A 199 29.51 39.17 -1.20
CA TRP A 199 29.28 38.98 -2.63
C TRP A 199 28.52 40.15 -3.23
N SER A 200 27.56 40.72 -2.49
CA SER A 200 26.80 41.91 -2.89
C SER A 200 27.63 43.20 -3.05
N SER A 201 28.87 43.25 -2.54
CA SER A 201 29.69 44.47 -2.58
C SER A 201 30.49 44.57 -3.87
N THR A 202 30.23 45.61 -4.68
CA THR A 202 30.91 45.86 -5.96
C THR A 202 32.43 45.96 -5.84
N SER A 203 32.95 46.47 -4.72
CA SER A 203 34.39 46.59 -4.45
C SER A 203 35.15 45.26 -4.44
N ASN A 204 34.43 44.15 -4.19
CA ASN A 204 35.00 42.82 -4.04
C ASN A 204 35.11 42.08 -5.38
N TRP A 205 34.68 42.69 -6.48
CA TRP A 205 34.74 42.11 -7.82
C TRP A 205 35.64 42.92 -8.73
N VAL A 206 36.45 42.23 -9.54
CA VAL A 206 37.29 42.87 -10.56
C VAL A 206 36.37 43.64 -11.52
N GLY A 207 36.70 44.92 -11.74
CA GLY A 207 35.88 45.82 -12.58
C GLY A 207 34.65 46.41 -11.88
N GLY A 208 34.41 46.13 -10.59
CA GLY A 208 33.35 46.76 -9.81
C GLY A 208 31.94 46.23 -10.11
N VAL A 209 31.81 45.02 -10.66
CA VAL A 209 30.53 44.45 -11.10
C VAL A 209 30.26 43.14 -10.38
N VAL A 210 29.17 43.10 -9.60
CA VAL A 210 28.70 41.89 -8.90
C VAL A 210 28.18 40.88 -9.94
N PRO A 211 28.49 39.57 -9.81
CA PRO A 211 27.94 38.53 -10.66
C PRO A 211 26.41 38.52 -10.60
N VAL A 212 25.80 38.33 -11.76
CA VAL A 212 24.35 38.20 -11.93
C VAL A 212 24.01 36.83 -12.52
N ASN A 213 22.72 36.61 -12.79
CA ASN A 213 22.28 35.33 -13.34
C ASN A 213 22.95 35.03 -14.69
N GLY A 214 23.38 33.78 -14.86
CA GLY A 214 24.07 33.26 -16.04
C GLY A 214 25.59 33.53 -16.06
N ASP A 215 26.15 34.21 -15.05
CA ASP A 215 27.60 34.49 -15.05
C ASP A 215 28.45 33.28 -14.68
N ASP A 216 29.65 33.22 -15.23
CA ASP A 216 30.71 32.33 -14.78
C ASP A 216 31.56 33.04 -13.72
N VAL A 217 31.80 32.37 -12.60
CA VAL A 217 32.41 33.01 -11.43
C VAL A 217 33.69 32.32 -11.02
N VAL A 218 34.75 33.11 -10.78
CA VAL A 218 36.02 32.65 -10.21
C VAL A 218 36.29 33.38 -8.90
N ILE A 219 36.54 32.62 -7.83
CA ILE A 219 36.91 33.15 -6.51
C ILE A 219 38.31 32.68 -6.15
N GLY A 220 39.20 33.62 -5.85
CA GLY A 220 40.58 33.35 -5.45
C GLY A 220 41.49 32.99 -6.62
N SER A 221 42.76 32.68 -6.31
CA SER A 221 43.77 32.33 -7.32
C SER A 221 44.95 31.56 -6.72
N SER A 222 45.64 30.79 -7.56
CA SER A 222 46.89 30.10 -7.19
C SER A 222 48.04 31.05 -6.80
N SER A 223 47.92 32.35 -7.10
CA SER A 223 48.92 33.38 -6.79
C SER A 223 48.61 34.20 -5.53
N GLN A 224 47.52 33.89 -4.81
CA GLN A 224 47.12 34.67 -3.65
C GLN A 224 48.13 34.62 -2.50
N ASN A 225 48.23 35.69 -1.72
CA ASN A 225 49.21 35.83 -0.63
C ASN A 225 48.61 35.67 0.79
N ALA A 226 47.29 35.65 0.92
CA ALA A 226 46.55 35.53 2.17
C ALA A 226 45.30 34.65 2.01
N SER A 227 44.82 34.08 3.11
CA SER A 227 43.50 33.45 3.17
C SER A 227 42.42 34.51 3.28
N PHE A 228 41.25 34.27 2.69
CA PHE A 228 40.12 35.22 2.75
C PHE A 228 38.77 34.50 2.66
N ILE A 229 37.70 35.24 2.96
CA ILE A 229 36.32 34.73 2.93
C ILE A 229 35.48 35.57 1.97
N ALA A 230 34.88 34.92 0.98
CA ALA A 230 33.83 35.47 0.14
C ALA A 230 32.46 35.06 0.71
N THR A 231 31.72 36.01 1.26
CA THR A 231 30.41 35.76 1.89
C THR A 231 29.30 35.94 0.87
N ALA A 232 28.69 34.85 0.40
CA ALA A 232 27.49 34.88 -0.45
C ALA A 232 26.26 35.22 0.39
N ASP A 233 25.81 36.47 0.28
CA ASP A 233 24.75 37.10 1.07
C ASP A 233 23.49 37.44 0.25
N LEU A 234 23.37 36.86 -0.94
CA LEU A 234 22.27 37.11 -1.87
C LEU A 234 21.82 35.82 -2.59
N THR A 235 20.70 35.90 -3.30
CA THR A 235 20.23 34.82 -4.19
C THR A 235 20.66 35.09 -5.62
N VAL A 236 21.40 34.17 -6.23
CA VAL A 236 21.92 34.28 -7.60
C VAL A 236 21.98 32.93 -8.28
N SER A 237 21.78 32.90 -9.60
CA SER A 237 21.89 31.70 -10.43
C SER A 237 23.01 31.85 -11.46
N ILE A 238 24.22 31.42 -11.13
CA ILE A 238 25.42 31.48 -11.98
C ILE A 238 25.53 30.22 -12.85
N ASN A 239 26.30 30.28 -13.95
CA ASN A 239 26.50 29.15 -14.85
C ASN A 239 27.53 28.16 -14.29
N SER A 240 28.70 28.67 -13.88
CA SER A 240 29.78 27.90 -13.26
C SER A 240 30.39 28.64 -12.07
N LEU A 241 31.00 27.87 -11.16
CA LEU A 241 31.75 28.39 -10.03
C LEU A 241 33.10 27.70 -9.91
N THR A 242 34.17 28.48 -10.00
CA THR A 242 35.53 28.00 -9.77
C THR A 242 36.11 28.66 -8.53
N ILE A 243 36.63 27.87 -7.59
CA ILE A 243 37.25 28.37 -6.36
C ILE A 243 38.70 27.90 -6.28
N HIS A 244 39.63 28.84 -6.21
CA HIS A 244 41.05 28.56 -6.08
C HIS A 244 41.60 29.16 -4.79
N GLY A 245 42.51 28.43 -4.16
CA GLY A 245 43.45 28.94 -3.17
C GLY A 245 44.89 28.73 -3.63
N LYS A 246 45.83 29.01 -2.73
CA LYS A 246 47.25 28.70 -2.96
C LYS A 246 47.65 27.51 -2.10
N VAL A 247 47.79 26.36 -2.75
CA VAL A 247 48.23 25.10 -2.12
C VAL A 247 49.59 25.28 -1.43
N SER A 248 50.57 25.86 -2.12
CA SER A 248 51.89 26.15 -1.55
C SER A 248 51.83 27.29 -0.52
N GLY A 249 51.88 26.94 0.77
CA GLY A 249 51.75 27.90 1.88
C GLY A 249 50.34 28.04 2.44
N SER A 250 49.43 27.14 2.03
CA SER A 250 48.09 26.92 2.57
C SER A 250 47.28 28.22 2.74
N LYS A 251 47.16 28.99 1.65
CA LYS A 251 46.28 30.16 1.63
C LYS A 251 44.92 29.72 1.13
N THR A 252 43.99 29.60 2.06
CA THR A 252 42.67 29.04 1.84
C THR A 252 41.72 30.09 1.27
N THR A 253 40.87 29.65 0.35
CA THR A 253 39.75 30.46 -0.15
C THR A 253 38.47 29.85 0.36
N THR A 254 37.73 30.60 1.16
CA THR A 254 36.45 30.13 1.72
C THR A 254 35.31 30.92 1.13
N MET A 255 34.36 30.23 0.50
CA MET A 255 33.04 30.79 0.20
C MET A 255 32.10 30.44 1.35
N THR A 256 31.43 31.44 1.94
CA THR A 256 30.41 31.23 2.98
C THR A 256 29.03 31.60 2.46
N VAL A 257 28.12 30.65 2.32
CA VAL A 257 26.72 30.92 1.96
C VAL A 257 25.92 31.20 3.23
N THR A 258 25.43 32.42 3.39
CA THR A 258 24.73 32.82 4.62
C THR A 258 23.31 32.29 4.67
N SER A 259 22.73 32.20 5.88
CA SER A 259 21.34 31.85 6.06
C SER A 259 20.40 32.71 5.20
N GLY A 260 19.45 32.08 4.53
CA GLY A 260 18.52 32.73 3.60
C GLY A 260 19.08 33.04 2.21
N ALA A 261 20.40 32.94 1.99
CA ALA A 261 20.99 33.07 0.66
C ALA A 261 20.90 31.72 -0.10
N THR A 262 20.71 31.81 -1.42
CA THR A 262 20.73 30.66 -2.32
C THR A 262 21.65 30.93 -3.49
N VAL A 263 22.71 30.14 -3.64
CA VAL A 263 23.55 30.16 -4.84
C VAL A 263 23.18 28.97 -5.70
N THR A 264 22.64 29.22 -6.89
CA THR A 264 22.41 28.18 -7.89
C THR A 264 23.56 28.19 -8.89
N VAL A 265 24.15 27.04 -9.15
CA VAL A 265 25.19 26.83 -10.16
C VAL A 265 24.61 25.92 -11.25
N GLY A 266 24.66 26.40 -12.49
CA GLY A 266 24.16 25.73 -13.67
C GLY A 266 24.94 24.47 -14.06
N SER A 267 24.83 24.09 -15.33
CA SER A 267 25.50 22.90 -15.88
C SER A 267 27.02 23.01 -15.89
N GLY A 268 27.58 24.23 -15.81
CA GLY A 268 29.03 24.45 -15.71
C GLY A 268 29.63 23.90 -14.40
N GLY A 269 28.80 23.64 -13.39
CA GLY A 269 29.22 22.94 -12.18
C GLY A 269 30.18 23.74 -11.30
N ILE A 270 30.78 23.05 -10.32
CA ILE A 270 31.73 23.63 -9.38
C ILE A 270 33.08 22.94 -9.53
N THR A 271 34.14 23.73 -9.64
CA THR A 271 35.51 23.22 -9.57
C THR A 271 36.26 23.92 -8.44
N PHE A 272 36.93 23.16 -7.57
CA PHE A 272 37.76 23.76 -6.53
C PHE A 272 39.03 22.97 -6.20
N ASP A 273 40.07 23.63 -5.72
CA ASP A 273 41.31 22.94 -5.32
C ASP A 273 41.28 22.43 -3.86
N SER A 274 42.35 21.75 -3.44
CA SER A 274 42.44 21.10 -2.12
C SER A 274 42.52 22.06 -0.92
N VAL A 275 42.69 23.36 -1.15
CA VAL A 275 42.73 24.38 -0.08
C VAL A 275 41.53 25.33 -0.15
N SER A 276 40.55 24.99 -0.98
CA SER A 276 39.32 25.74 -1.14
C SER A 276 38.19 25.12 -0.33
N THR A 277 37.30 25.96 0.18
CA THR A 277 36.20 25.52 1.06
C THR A 277 34.92 26.26 0.72
N ILE A 278 33.83 25.51 0.62
CA ILE A 278 32.47 26.05 0.71
C ILE A 278 31.97 25.75 2.12
N ASN A 279 31.45 26.77 2.78
CA ASN A 279 30.88 26.68 4.12
C ASN A 279 29.56 27.44 4.17
N GLY A 280 28.77 27.26 5.23
CA GLY A 280 27.68 28.18 5.52
C GLY A 280 26.48 27.56 6.20
N THR A 281 25.37 28.27 6.10
CA THR A 281 24.05 27.94 6.68
C THR A 281 22.89 28.25 5.72
N GLY A 282 23.22 28.50 4.44
CA GLY A 282 22.27 28.75 3.36
C GLY A 282 22.15 27.55 2.42
N THR A 283 21.73 27.82 1.19
CA THR A 283 21.49 26.80 0.16
C THR A 283 22.45 26.96 -1.02
N LEU A 284 23.06 25.85 -1.43
CA LEU A 284 23.83 25.71 -2.65
C LEU A 284 23.12 24.69 -3.55
N THR A 285 22.57 25.18 -4.66
CA THR A 285 21.94 24.33 -5.69
C THR A 285 22.92 24.12 -6.83
N VAL A 286 23.27 22.88 -7.19
CA VAL A 286 24.23 22.58 -8.25
C VAL A 286 23.61 21.62 -9.26
N ASN A 287 23.58 22.05 -10.53
CA ASN A 287 22.99 21.27 -11.62
C ASN A 287 24.04 20.60 -12.53
N GLY A 288 25.33 20.95 -12.36
CA GLY A 288 26.48 20.31 -12.99
C GLY A 288 27.30 19.44 -12.03
N THR A 289 28.47 18.98 -12.47
CA THR A 289 29.38 18.21 -11.62
C THR A 289 30.10 19.12 -10.63
N ILE A 290 30.31 18.63 -9.40
CA ILE A 290 31.23 19.22 -8.43
C ILE A 290 32.50 18.36 -8.44
N SER A 291 33.62 18.97 -8.80
CA SER A 291 34.92 18.31 -8.97
C SER A 291 36.04 19.06 -8.24
N GLY A 292 37.14 18.35 -7.95
CA GLY A 292 38.31 18.95 -7.33
C GLY A 292 38.80 18.21 -6.09
N GLY A 293 39.33 18.93 -5.10
CA GLY A 293 39.77 18.34 -3.83
C GLY A 293 39.37 19.15 -2.58
N GLY A 294 38.49 20.13 -2.76
CA GLY A 294 38.11 21.08 -1.71
C GLY A 294 37.12 20.50 -0.70
N ALA A 295 36.75 21.33 0.29
CA ALA A 295 35.85 20.93 1.36
C ALA A 295 34.46 21.60 1.26
N ILE A 296 33.40 20.86 1.61
CA ILE A 296 32.03 21.37 1.76
C ILE A 296 31.61 21.15 3.21
N ASN A 297 31.33 22.26 3.91
CA ASN A 297 31.20 22.29 5.36
C ASN A 297 29.85 22.86 5.80
N ALA A 298 29.26 22.23 6.81
CA ALA A 298 28.17 22.83 7.58
C ALA A 298 28.72 23.26 8.96
N SER A 299 29.08 24.54 9.13
CA SER A 299 29.73 25.00 10.38
C SER A 299 28.79 25.38 11.53
N SER A 300 27.52 25.68 11.22
CA SER A 300 26.45 25.97 12.18
C SER A 300 25.10 25.86 11.46
N GLY A 301 23.99 25.64 12.17
CA GLY A 301 22.67 25.59 11.54
C GLY A 301 22.56 24.51 10.45
N THR A 302 21.83 24.77 9.38
CA THR A 302 21.68 23.82 8.25
C THR A 302 22.34 24.38 7.01
N PHE A 303 23.24 23.62 6.38
CA PHE A 303 23.74 23.90 5.03
C PHE A 303 23.11 22.90 4.07
N VAL A 304 22.43 23.40 3.03
CA VAL A 304 21.73 22.58 2.04
C VAL A 304 22.55 22.52 0.76
N LEU A 305 22.91 21.32 0.31
CA LEU A 305 23.49 21.04 -0.99
C LEU A 305 22.50 20.23 -1.82
N ASN A 306 21.82 20.85 -2.78
CA ASN A 306 20.80 20.21 -3.61
C ASN A 306 21.01 20.45 -5.11
N GLY A 307 20.15 19.89 -5.96
CA GLY A 307 20.17 20.09 -7.41
C GLY A 307 20.36 18.80 -8.21
N SER A 308 20.43 18.92 -9.53
CA SER A 308 20.56 17.76 -10.42
C SER A 308 22.00 17.25 -10.60
N GLY A 309 22.97 17.93 -10.00
CA GLY A 309 24.39 17.68 -10.14
C GLY A 309 24.89 16.40 -9.45
N SER A 310 26.19 16.15 -9.58
CA SER A 310 26.85 14.96 -9.02
C SER A 310 28.22 15.27 -8.41
N ILE A 311 28.69 14.40 -7.52
CA ILE A 311 30.04 14.42 -6.92
C ILE A 311 30.69 13.05 -7.16
N ALA A 312 31.86 13.05 -7.82
CA ALA A 312 32.67 11.84 -8.01
C ALA A 312 33.56 11.54 -6.78
N SER A 313 34.10 10.32 -6.70
CA SER A 313 34.98 9.93 -5.59
C SER A 313 36.21 10.84 -5.49
N GLY A 314 36.54 11.28 -4.27
CA GLY A 314 37.69 12.16 -4.00
C GLY A 314 37.48 13.62 -4.42
N ALA A 315 36.34 13.97 -5.03
CA ALA A 315 36.07 15.30 -5.54
C ALA A 315 35.86 16.35 -4.44
N ALA A 316 35.24 15.98 -3.32
CA ALA A 316 34.97 16.88 -2.21
C ALA A 316 35.07 16.16 -0.87
N ILE A 317 35.59 16.87 0.14
CA ILE A 317 35.60 16.41 1.54
C ILE A 317 34.41 17.04 2.25
N PHE A 318 33.56 16.23 2.87
CA PHE A 318 32.45 16.73 3.67
C PHE A 318 32.81 16.83 5.14
N THR A 319 32.49 17.96 5.76
CA THR A 319 32.63 18.10 7.21
C THR A 319 31.39 18.75 7.84
N ILE A 320 31.13 18.40 9.10
CA ILE A 320 30.01 18.91 9.88
C ILE A 320 30.59 19.45 11.19
N GLY A 321 30.25 20.68 11.55
CA GLY A 321 30.76 21.34 12.75
C GLY A 321 30.34 20.61 14.04
N THR A 322 31.17 20.67 15.08
CA THR A 322 30.92 20.01 16.38
C THR A 322 30.38 20.94 17.46
N ALA A 323 30.64 22.25 17.35
CA ALA A 323 30.49 23.22 18.43
C ALA A 323 29.02 23.58 18.74
N THR A 324 28.19 23.71 17.70
CA THR A 324 26.75 23.98 17.76
C THR A 324 26.02 22.98 16.89
N ALA A 325 24.70 22.85 17.02
CA ALA A 325 23.90 22.04 16.11
C ALA A 325 24.20 22.41 14.64
N CYS A 326 24.61 21.42 13.86
CA CYS A 326 25.02 21.51 12.46
C CYS A 326 24.36 20.38 11.67
N THR A 327 23.66 20.74 10.59
CA THR A 327 23.09 19.80 9.62
C THR A 327 23.74 20.03 8.26
N LEU A 328 24.33 18.98 7.70
CA LEU A 328 24.68 18.93 6.29
C LEU A 328 23.56 18.16 5.57
N GLU A 329 22.79 18.87 4.76
CA GLU A 329 21.65 18.34 4.01
C GLU A 329 22.06 18.10 2.55
N LEU A 330 22.01 16.84 2.12
CA LEU A 330 22.44 16.37 0.80
C LEU A 330 21.21 15.97 -0.03
N GLY A 331 21.03 16.66 -1.16
CA GLY A 331 19.90 16.51 -2.08
C GLY A 331 20.32 16.54 -3.56
N LEU A 332 21.51 16.02 -3.89
CA LEU A 332 21.99 15.93 -5.28
C LEU A 332 21.46 14.66 -5.95
N THR A 333 20.56 14.82 -6.93
CA THR A 333 19.93 13.68 -7.60
C THR A 333 20.84 12.97 -8.58
N GLY A 334 21.93 13.60 -9.02
CA GLY A 334 22.98 12.96 -9.83
C GLY A 334 23.92 12.06 -9.02
N GLY A 335 23.75 12.01 -7.68
CA GLY A 335 24.50 11.14 -6.79
C GLY A 335 25.79 11.74 -6.23
N ILE A 336 26.20 11.23 -5.08
CA ILE A 336 27.37 11.68 -4.33
C ILE A 336 28.22 10.45 -4.01
N THR A 337 29.50 10.48 -4.37
CA THR A 337 30.50 9.53 -3.86
C THR A 337 31.47 10.24 -2.94
N ALA A 338 31.52 9.84 -1.67
CA ALA A 338 32.31 10.50 -0.64
C ALA A 338 33.18 9.51 0.15
N ALA A 339 34.26 9.99 0.75
CA ALA A 339 34.89 9.30 1.87
C ALA A 339 33.96 9.34 3.11
N ALA A 340 34.33 8.62 4.17
CA ALA A 340 33.57 8.64 5.43
C ALA A 340 33.41 10.06 5.97
N ILE A 341 32.18 10.43 6.31
CA ILE A 341 31.82 11.74 6.84
C ILE A 341 31.91 11.65 8.36
N SER A 342 32.72 12.50 9.01
CA SER A 342 32.89 12.41 10.47
C SER A 342 31.61 12.80 11.21
N ILE A 343 31.01 11.86 11.95
CA ILE A 343 29.83 12.09 12.81
C ILE A 343 30.19 11.70 14.25
N THR A 344 30.87 12.58 14.97
CA THR A 344 31.50 12.35 16.28
C THR A 344 30.93 13.19 17.43
N SER A 345 29.97 14.09 17.15
CA SER A 345 29.31 14.92 18.14
C SER A 345 27.78 14.81 18.04
N ALA A 346 27.08 14.94 19.17
CA ALA A 346 25.61 14.96 19.21
C ALA A 346 25.00 16.14 18.46
N ASN A 347 25.81 17.16 18.17
CA ASN A 347 25.41 18.32 17.38
C ASN A 347 25.43 18.06 15.87
N GLN A 348 25.95 16.93 15.39
CA GLN A 348 26.13 16.67 13.96
C GLN A 348 24.96 15.84 13.40
N THR A 349 24.36 16.38 12.34
CA THR A 349 23.34 15.70 11.55
C THR A 349 23.77 15.64 10.08
N LEU A 350 23.80 14.43 9.51
CA LEU A 350 23.87 14.24 8.07
C LEU A 350 22.47 13.91 7.57
N LYS A 351 21.88 14.76 6.74
CA LYS A 351 20.55 14.52 6.16
C LYS A 351 20.67 14.15 4.69
N ILE A 352 19.98 13.10 4.26
CA ILE A 352 19.99 12.59 2.87
C ILE A 352 18.57 12.66 2.32
N ASP A 353 18.34 13.60 1.42
CA ASP A 353 17.02 13.90 0.85
C ASP A 353 16.61 12.98 -0.28
N THR A 354 15.32 13.08 -0.63
CA THR A 354 14.65 12.26 -1.63
C THR A 354 15.37 12.35 -2.98
N GLY A 355 15.61 11.19 -3.59
CA GLY A 355 16.30 11.08 -4.88
C GLY A 355 17.82 11.24 -4.82
N CYS A 356 18.39 11.63 -3.68
CA CYS A 356 19.84 11.65 -3.48
C CYS A 356 20.36 10.23 -3.20
N SER A 357 21.39 9.81 -3.92
CA SER A 357 22.14 8.58 -3.63
C SER A 357 23.53 8.94 -3.14
N VAL A 358 23.84 8.58 -1.89
CA VAL A 358 25.15 8.79 -1.27
C VAL A 358 25.86 7.44 -1.18
N THR A 359 27.01 7.33 -1.85
CA THR A 359 27.91 6.18 -1.78
C THR A 359 29.14 6.57 -0.95
N ILE A 360 29.37 5.87 0.16
CA ILE A 360 30.55 6.05 1.00
C ILE A 360 31.61 5.01 0.60
N SER A 361 32.82 5.47 0.29
CA SER A 361 33.93 4.63 -0.18
C SER A 361 34.81 4.03 0.92
N SER A 362 34.47 4.24 2.19
CA SER A 362 35.20 3.78 3.39
C SER A 362 34.26 3.68 4.58
N ALA A 363 34.49 2.77 5.52
CA ALA A 363 33.58 2.54 6.66
C ALA A 363 33.08 3.83 7.34
N GLN A 364 31.77 4.06 7.26
CA GLN A 364 31.10 5.17 7.91
C GLN A 364 30.93 4.88 9.41
N ASN A 365 31.37 5.81 10.25
CA ASN A 365 31.21 5.72 11.71
C ASN A 365 30.30 6.85 12.21
N VAL A 366 29.25 6.49 12.94
CA VAL A 366 28.31 7.42 13.57
C VAL A 366 28.44 7.25 15.09
N THR A 367 29.24 8.07 15.74
CA THR A 367 29.64 7.87 17.15
C THR A 367 28.67 8.50 18.15
N LEU A 368 28.27 9.76 17.94
CA LEU A 368 27.36 10.52 18.83
C LEU A 368 26.21 11.23 18.11
N GLY A 369 26.31 11.40 16.78
CA GLY A 369 25.36 12.19 15.99
C GLY A 369 24.29 11.35 15.30
N THR A 370 23.70 11.94 14.27
CA THR A 370 22.55 11.35 13.58
C THR A 370 22.72 11.38 12.07
N ILE A 371 22.35 10.28 11.41
CA ILE A 371 21.99 10.28 9.99
C ILE A 371 20.47 10.36 9.89
N VAL A 372 19.95 11.34 9.14
CA VAL A 372 18.53 11.50 8.84
C VAL A 372 18.27 11.11 7.39
N MET A 373 17.53 10.04 7.18
CA MET A 373 17.05 9.60 5.87
C MET A 373 15.73 10.31 5.56
N ASN A 374 15.67 11.07 4.47
CA ASN A 374 14.48 11.80 4.03
C ASN A 374 14.12 11.41 2.59
N GLY A 375 14.07 10.10 2.33
CA GLY A 375 13.74 9.49 1.04
C GLY A 375 14.93 9.14 0.15
N GLY A 376 16.16 9.45 0.59
CA GLY A 376 17.38 9.15 -0.16
C GLY A 376 17.88 7.72 0.04
N THR A 377 19.02 7.42 -0.60
CA THR A 377 19.74 6.14 -0.49
C THR A 377 21.13 6.35 0.10
N LEU A 378 21.49 5.57 1.11
CA LEU A 378 22.84 5.48 1.66
C LEU A 378 23.43 4.11 1.29
N THR A 379 24.54 4.10 0.55
CA THR A 379 25.28 2.89 0.20
C THR A 379 26.67 2.94 0.84
N ASP A 380 27.02 1.91 1.61
CA ASP A 380 28.37 1.73 2.16
C ASP A 380 28.70 0.23 2.19
N SER A 381 29.52 -0.22 1.23
CA SER A 381 29.96 -1.60 1.14
C SER A 381 30.87 -2.05 2.30
N SER A 382 31.47 -1.10 3.02
CA SER A 382 32.27 -1.37 4.22
C SER A 382 31.40 -1.47 5.48
N GLY A 383 30.13 -1.07 5.38
CA GLY A 383 29.17 -1.05 6.48
C GLY A 383 29.20 0.26 7.27
N VAL A 384 28.06 0.54 7.92
CA VAL A 384 27.89 1.68 8.83
C VAL A 384 27.99 1.18 10.26
N THR A 385 28.89 1.77 11.03
CA THR A 385 29.08 1.44 12.44
C THR A 385 28.47 2.51 13.33
N LEU A 386 27.61 2.12 14.28
CA LEU A 386 26.93 2.99 15.22
C LEU A 386 27.57 2.94 16.62
N GLY A 387 27.60 4.11 17.25
CA GLY A 387 27.93 4.31 18.66
C GLY A 387 29.38 4.07 19.01
N THR A 388 29.59 4.06 20.33
CA THR A 388 30.73 3.51 21.07
C THR A 388 30.22 2.90 22.37
N THR A 389 31.11 2.50 23.28
CA THR A 389 30.70 1.97 24.59
C THR A 389 30.00 3.01 25.47
N THR A 390 30.27 4.30 25.28
CA THR A 390 29.78 5.40 26.12
C THR A 390 28.90 6.41 25.37
N SER A 391 28.61 6.17 24.10
CA SER A 391 27.91 7.13 23.24
C SER A 391 27.12 6.43 22.16
N ASN A 392 26.03 7.05 21.74
CA ASN A 392 25.06 6.44 20.83
C ASN A 392 25.11 7.12 19.46
N GLY A 393 25.20 6.32 18.40
CA GLY A 393 25.00 6.75 17.02
C GLY A 393 23.59 6.39 16.55
N THR A 394 22.96 7.29 15.77
CA THR A 394 21.57 7.07 15.35
C THR A 394 21.37 7.22 13.86
N ILE A 395 20.46 6.43 13.31
CA ILE A 395 19.88 6.63 11.98
C ILE A 395 18.37 6.75 12.14
N SER A 396 17.74 7.73 11.50
CA SER A 396 16.27 7.89 11.58
C SER A 396 15.67 8.37 10.26
N GLY A 397 14.39 8.08 10.03
CA GLY A 397 13.63 8.59 8.90
C GLY A 397 13.18 7.50 7.92
N PHE A 398 13.10 7.81 6.64
CA PHE A 398 12.65 6.90 5.58
C PHE A 398 13.57 6.99 4.36
N GLY A 399 13.63 5.94 3.53
CA GLY A 399 14.58 5.82 2.43
C GLY A 399 15.20 4.43 2.37
N THR A 400 16.39 4.32 1.79
CA THR A 400 17.10 3.04 1.62
C THR A 400 18.48 3.10 2.27
N ILE A 401 18.81 2.07 3.04
CA ILE A 401 20.15 1.83 3.56
C ILE A 401 20.65 0.52 2.95
N ASN A 402 21.61 0.64 2.05
CA ASN A 402 22.36 -0.45 1.44
C ASN A 402 23.76 -0.54 2.05
N ALA A 403 23.79 -0.90 3.33
CA ALA A 403 25.01 -1.06 4.11
C ALA A 403 24.77 -2.05 5.24
N ALA A 404 25.76 -2.90 5.53
CA ALA A 404 25.72 -3.71 6.74
C ALA A 404 25.77 -2.77 7.95
N LEU A 405 24.84 -2.93 8.90
CA LEU A 405 24.78 -2.10 10.09
C LEU A 405 25.47 -2.83 11.24
N THR A 406 26.39 -2.18 11.92
CA THR A 406 27.07 -2.76 13.09
C THR A 406 27.10 -1.77 14.24
N ARG A 407 27.39 -2.27 15.43
CA ARG A 407 27.58 -1.46 16.62
C ARG A 407 29.02 -1.62 17.11
N SER A 408 29.69 -0.52 17.47
CA SER A 408 31.08 -0.60 17.97
C SER A 408 31.18 -0.83 19.49
N GLY A 409 30.09 -0.61 20.24
CA GLY A 409 30.07 -0.70 21.71
C GLY A 409 28.89 -1.46 22.31
N THR A 410 28.63 -1.23 23.60
CA THR A 410 27.54 -1.84 24.38
C THR A 410 26.43 -0.86 24.75
N GLY A 411 26.45 0.36 24.21
CA GLY A 411 25.46 1.39 24.47
C GLY A 411 24.05 0.95 24.05
N ALA A 412 23.06 1.17 24.90
CA ALA A 412 21.67 0.78 24.64
C ALA A 412 20.91 1.74 23.72
N GLY A 413 21.54 2.80 23.20
CA GLY A 413 20.87 3.84 22.41
C GLY A 413 21.25 3.88 20.93
N ASP A 414 22.00 2.90 20.42
CA ASP A 414 22.35 2.79 19.01
C ASP A 414 21.13 2.36 18.18
N ASN A 415 20.35 3.36 17.77
CA ASN A 415 19.01 3.15 17.22
C ASN A 415 18.98 3.42 15.71
N VAL A 416 18.32 2.52 14.98
CA VAL A 416 17.90 2.70 13.59
C VAL A 416 16.38 2.76 13.59
N THR A 417 15.82 3.94 13.33
CA THR A 417 14.39 4.22 13.52
C THR A 417 13.72 4.55 12.19
N ALA A 418 12.81 3.71 11.73
CA ALA A 418 11.92 4.06 10.63
C ALA A 418 10.94 5.17 11.08
N SER A 419 10.85 6.27 10.35
CA SER A 419 9.97 7.40 10.70
C SER A 419 9.49 8.15 9.47
N GLY A 420 8.17 8.35 9.35
CA GLY A 420 7.55 9.19 8.31
C GLY A 420 7.48 8.55 6.91
N GLY A 421 7.61 7.22 6.83
CA GLY A 421 7.61 6.46 5.58
C GLY A 421 8.27 5.09 5.73
N THR A 422 8.70 4.50 4.61
CA THR A 422 9.41 3.21 4.61
C THR A 422 10.92 3.42 4.70
N LEU A 423 11.56 2.87 5.74
CA LEU A 423 13.00 2.68 5.81
C LEU A 423 13.35 1.25 5.42
N THR A 424 14.03 1.08 4.27
CA THR A 424 14.44 -0.22 3.75
C THR A 424 15.88 -0.53 4.11
N LEU A 425 16.12 -1.66 4.77
CA LEU A 425 17.45 -2.18 5.09
C LEU A 425 17.76 -3.34 4.13
N GLN A 426 18.71 -3.14 3.20
CA GLN A 426 19.04 -4.14 2.16
C GLN A 426 20.22 -5.06 2.52
N SER A 427 20.76 -4.92 3.74
CA SER A 427 21.91 -5.70 4.20
C SER A 427 21.74 -6.07 5.67
N THR A 428 22.66 -6.88 6.19
CA THR A 428 22.57 -7.47 7.53
C THR A 428 22.65 -6.43 8.64
N VAL A 429 21.83 -6.61 9.66
CA VAL A 429 21.83 -5.85 10.90
C VAL A 429 22.59 -6.64 11.97
N GLY A 430 23.79 -6.16 12.28
CA GLY A 430 24.68 -6.75 13.26
C GLY A 430 24.10 -6.75 14.68
N SER A 431 24.56 -7.71 15.49
CA SER A 431 24.07 -7.90 16.85
C SER A 431 24.23 -6.63 17.71
N GLY A 432 23.13 -6.17 18.29
CA GLY A 432 23.14 -5.03 19.22
C GLY A 432 22.74 -3.69 18.62
N VAL A 433 22.52 -3.61 17.30
CA VAL A 433 21.82 -2.47 16.71
C VAL A 433 20.34 -2.56 17.10
N ASN A 434 19.79 -1.51 17.71
CA ASN A 434 18.38 -1.48 18.10
C ASN A 434 17.55 -0.95 16.93
N LEU A 435 16.60 -1.76 16.49
CA LEU A 435 15.64 -1.38 15.46
C LEU A 435 14.36 -0.83 16.10
N ALA A 436 13.87 0.29 15.58
CA ALA A 436 12.67 0.95 16.07
C ALA A 436 11.80 1.47 14.92
N ILE A 437 10.52 1.70 15.23
CA ILE A 437 9.55 2.28 14.30
C ILE A 437 8.87 3.42 15.04
N ALA A 438 8.81 4.61 14.45
CA ALA A 438 8.16 5.77 15.05
C ALA A 438 6.63 5.59 15.13
N THR A 439 6.00 6.26 16.08
CA THR A 439 4.54 6.20 16.31
C THR A 439 3.79 7.46 15.85
N SER A 440 4.50 8.55 15.53
CA SER A 440 3.91 9.85 15.20
C SER A 440 3.18 9.88 13.85
N SER A 441 3.59 9.01 12.93
CA SER A 441 3.03 8.89 11.58
C SER A 441 3.25 7.47 11.06
N PRO A 442 2.45 6.99 10.10
CA PRO A 442 2.65 5.68 9.48
C PRO A 442 4.10 5.49 9.05
N SER A 443 4.75 4.48 9.61
CA SER A 443 6.17 4.21 9.44
C SER A 443 6.39 2.72 9.26
N THR A 444 7.19 2.36 8.26
CA THR A 444 7.51 0.97 7.94
C THR A 444 9.00 0.76 8.07
N LEU A 445 9.40 -0.21 8.91
CA LEU A 445 10.74 -0.75 8.87
C LEU A 445 10.72 -2.00 7.97
N LYS A 446 11.31 -1.89 6.78
CA LYS A 446 11.38 -2.97 5.81
C LYS A 446 12.74 -3.65 5.88
N ILE A 447 12.74 -4.96 6.17
CA ILE A 447 13.93 -5.80 6.12
C ILE A 447 13.98 -6.47 4.75
N ASP A 448 14.87 -6.00 3.89
CA ASP A 448 15.12 -6.52 2.54
C ASP A 448 16.45 -7.27 2.47
N ALA A 449 16.67 -8.14 3.47
CA ALA A 449 17.83 -9.00 3.60
C ALA A 449 17.45 -10.30 4.32
N ASN A 450 18.24 -11.36 4.10
CA ASN A 450 18.20 -12.51 4.99
C ASN A 450 18.95 -12.15 6.27
N ASP A 451 18.30 -12.19 7.42
CA ASP A 451 18.86 -11.61 8.64
C ASP A 451 18.43 -12.34 9.92
N THR A 452 19.18 -12.13 10.99
CA THR A 452 18.87 -12.59 12.35
C THR A 452 18.92 -11.42 13.33
N LEU A 453 17.75 -10.94 13.71
CA LEU A 453 17.56 -9.83 14.61
C LEU A 453 17.60 -10.33 16.07
N PRO A 454 18.55 -9.83 16.89
CA PRO A 454 18.75 -10.33 18.25
C PRO A 454 17.64 -9.90 19.23
N THR A 455 16.97 -8.79 18.94
CA THR A 455 15.99 -8.14 19.82
C THR A 455 14.64 -8.02 19.13
N ALA A 456 13.58 -8.06 19.93
CA ALA A 456 12.23 -7.80 19.45
C ALA A 456 12.08 -6.33 19.04
N ILE A 457 11.26 -6.07 18.02
CA ILE A 457 10.96 -4.72 17.55
C ILE A 457 9.68 -4.26 18.24
N THR A 458 9.66 -3.06 18.83
CA THR A 458 8.43 -2.57 19.47
C THR A 458 7.40 -2.20 18.42
N ILE A 459 6.28 -2.94 18.40
CA ILE A 459 5.13 -2.69 17.53
C ILE A 459 3.91 -2.55 18.45
N ASN A 460 3.66 -1.34 18.96
CA ASN A 460 2.62 -1.02 19.94
C ASN A 460 1.62 0.06 19.48
N ASN A 461 1.68 0.49 18.22
CA ASN A 461 0.84 1.52 17.65
C ASN A 461 0.41 1.14 16.22
N ALA A 462 -0.80 1.54 15.82
CA ALA A 462 -1.33 1.28 14.47
C ALA A 462 -0.48 1.88 13.33
N ASN A 463 0.33 2.90 13.63
CA ASN A 463 1.24 3.50 12.67
C ASN A 463 2.51 2.68 12.42
N GLN A 464 2.76 1.61 13.17
CA GLN A 464 4.00 0.83 13.07
C GLN A 464 3.80 -0.43 12.23
N THR A 465 4.63 -0.57 11.19
CA THR A 465 4.71 -1.78 10.37
C THR A 465 6.13 -2.31 10.34
N LEU A 466 6.31 -3.58 10.71
CA LEU A 466 7.52 -4.34 10.38
C LEU A 466 7.23 -5.14 9.11
N GLU A 467 7.98 -4.87 8.03
CA GLU A 467 7.81 -5.55 6.75
C GLU A 467 9.01 -6.47 6.47
N ILE A 468 8.74 -7.72 6.11
CA ILE A 468 9.74 -8.66 5.62
C ILE A 468 9.58 -8.76 4.11
N ALA A 469 10.61 -8.33 3.37
CA ALA A 469 10.54 -8.19 1.93
C ALA A 469 10.44 -9.55 1.21
N SER A 470 9.94 -9.51 -0.03
CA SER A 470 9.72 -10.71 -0.84
C SER A 470 10.96 -11.59 -0.99
N GLY A 471 10.74 -12.89 -0.80
CA GLY A 471 11.79 -13.90 -0.93
C GLY A 471 12.87 -13.84 0.15
N ARG A 472 12.68 -13.05 1.23
CA ARG A 472 13.62 -12.96 2.35
C ARG A 472 13.21 -13.87 3.50
N SER A 473 14.22 -14.35 4.23
CA SER A 473 14.04 -15.08 5.48
C SER A 473 14.64 -14.31 6.65
N VAL A 474 13.80 -13.90 7.59
CA VAL A 474 14.22 -13.13 8.77
C VAL A 474 13.92 -13.94 10.04
N THR A 475 14.91 -14.02 10.92
CA THR A 475 14.78 -14.61 12.25
C THR A 475 14.79 -13.52 13.32
N ILE A 476 13.84 -13.52 14.24
CA ILE A 476 13.83 -12.70 15.45
C ILE A 476 14.05 -13.63 16.64
N THR A 477 15.07 -13.36 17.46
CA THR A 477 15.36 -14.22 18.62
C THR A 477 14.68 -13.77 19.90
N GLY A 478 14.43 -12.46 20.03
CA GLY A 478 13.66 -11.89 21.15
C GLY A 478 12.16 -12.10 20.96
N ALA A 479 11.42 -12.28 22.06
CA ALA A 479 9.97 -12.49 22.01
C ALA A 479 9.23 -11.29 21.40
N GLN A 480 8.71 -11.46 20.18
CA GLN A 480 7.99 -10.42 19.49
C GLN A 480 6.57 -10.27 20.05
N THR A 481 6.22 -9.04 20.47
CA THR A 481 4.84 -8.69 20.83
C THR A 481 4.33 -7.64 19.86
N VAL A 482 3.11 -7.82 19.37
CA VAL A 482 2.44 -6.89 18.44
C VAL A 482 1.16 -6.39 19.08
N THR A 483 1.18 -5.14 19.53
CA THR A 483 0.03 -4.42 20.08
C THR A 483 -0.45 -3.40 19.05
N ASN A 484 -1.65 -3.57 18.48
CA ASN A 484 -2.28 -2.66 17.49
C ASN A 484 -1.53 -2.36 16.17
N GLY A 485 -0.25 -2.69 16.01
CA GLY A 485 0.48 -2.50 14.74
C GLY A 485 0.47 -3.74 13.85
N THR A 486 1.34 -3.74 12.83
CA THR A 486 1.35 -4.79 11.78
C THR A 486 2.73 -5.42 11.59
N ILE A 487 2.77 -6.74 11.45
CA ILE A 487 3.84 -7.46 10.78
C ILE A 487 3.33 -7.80 9.37
N ALA A 488 4.02 -7.32 8.34
CA ALA A 488 3.75 -7.62 6.94
C ALA A 488 4.80 -8.60 6.42
N ILE A 489 4.36 -9.74 5.88
CA ILE A 489 5.23 -10.79 5.34
C ILE A 489 4.92 -10.93 3.85
N ASP A 490 5.79 -10.40 3.01
CA ASP A 490 5.59 -10.38 1.57
C ASP A 490 5.61 -11.80 0.96
N SER A 491 5.14 -11.90 -0.28
CA SER A 491 5.14 -13.18 -1.02
C SER A 491 6.53 -13.82 -1.05
N GLY A 492 6.57 -15.11 -0.73
CA GLY A 492 7.79 -15.91 -0.67
C GLY A 492 8.72 -15.59 0.51
N ALA A 493 8.35 -14.64 1.38
CA ALA A 493 9.11 -14.33 2.58
C ALA A 493 8.74 -15.29 3.73
N THR A 494 9.67 -15.48 4.67
CA THR A 494 9.45 -16.27 5.88
C THR A 494 9.94 -15.53 7.12
N LEU A 495 9.07 -15.42 8.12
CA LEU A 495 9.41 -14.92 9.45
C LEU A 495 9.56 -16.08 10.44
N THR A 496 10.71 -16.17 11.10
CA THR A 496 10.92 -17.07 12.24
C THR A 496 11.08 -16.23 13.50
N ASP A 497 10.18 -16.37 14.47
CA ASP A 497 10.45 -15.97 15.85
C ASP A 497 10.74 -17.22 16.68
N THR A 498 11.93 -17.31 17.27
CA THR A 498 12.35 -18.49 18.07
C THR A 498 11.71 -18.53 19.46
N SER A 499 11.27 -17.39 19.97
CA SER A 499 10.55 -17.25 21.23
C SER A 499 9.02 -17.29 21.06
N GLY A 500 8.55 -17.13 19.82
CA GLY A 500 7.14 -17.06 19.45
C GLY A 500 6.61 -15.63 19.41
N ILE A 501 5.53 -15.43 18.64
CA ILE A 501 4.89 -14.12 18.47
C ILE A 501 3.67 -14.04 19.39
N THR A 502 3.57 -12.97 20.17
CA THR A 502 2.38 -12.63 20.95
C THR A 502 1.61 -11.49 20.28
N LEU A 503 0.34 -11.72 19.95
CA LEU A 503 -0.56 -10.68 19.44
C LEU A 503 -1.45 -10.13 20.56
N SER A 504 -1.57 -8.81 20.62
CA SER A 504 -2.48 -8.08 21.52
C SER A 504 -3.23 -7.04 20.69
N ALA A 505 -4.24 -7.49 19.95
CA ALA A 505 -4.93 -6.75 18.88
C ALA A 505 -4.05 -6.35 17.67
N GLY A 506 -2.85 -6.91 17.56
CA GLY A 506 -1.96 -6.73 16.40
C GLY A 506 -2.39 -7.54 15.18
N THR A 507 -1.76 -7.26 14.04
CA THR A 507 -2.02 -7.95 12.77
C THR A 507 -0.75 -8.59 12.21
N ILE A 508 -0.86 -9.83 11.73
CA ILE A 508 0.11 -10.46 10.81
C ILE A 508 -0.57 -10.53 9.44
N SER A 509 0.03 -9.93 8.41
CA SER A 509 -0.57 -9.80 7.07
C SER A 509 0.42 -10.14 5.97
N GLY A 510 -0.07 -10.21 4.73
CA GLY A 510 0.72 -10.48 3.54
C GLY A 510 0.48 -11.87 2.96
N ALA A 511 1.40 -12.31 2.09
CA ALA A 511 1.28 -13.55 1.34
C ALA A 511 2.44 -14.53 1.59
N GLY A 512 3.37 -14.18 2.48
CA GLY A 512 4.43 -15.07 2.94
C GLY A 512 3.98 -15.98 4.08
N THR A 513 4.95 -16.52 4.82
CA THR A 513 4.72 -17.52 5.87
C THR A 513 5.41 -17.16 7.18
N ILE A 514 4.84 -17.64 8.28
CA ILE A 514 5.59 -17.82 9.54
C ILE A 514 6.24 -19.20 9.53
N SER A 515 7.39 -19.37 10.17
CA SER A 515 8.01 -20.69 10.32
C SER A 515 7.14 -21.65 11.12
N ALA A 516 7.22 -22.94 10.82
CA ALA A 516 6.57 -24.01 11.58
C ALA A 516 7.01 -24.04 13.06
N THR A 517 8.23 -23.56 13.34
CA THR A 517 8.79 -23.49 14.70
C THR A 517 8.33 -22.26 15.49
N THR A 518 7.63 -21.33 14.84
CA THR A 518 7.14 -20.10 15.46
C THR A 518 5.71 -20.29 15.91
N ALA A 519 5.52 -20.34 17.23
CA ALA A 519 4.18 -20.31 17.81
C ALA A 519 3.62 -18.88 17.76
N VAL A 520 2.32 -18.75 17.51
CA VAL A 520 1.59 -17.47 17.65
C VAL A 520 0.54 -17.63 18.73
N THR A 521 0.51 -16.70 19.69
CA THR A 521 -0.46 -16.69 20.79
C THR A 521 -1.10 -15.32 20.96
N GLY A 522 -2.32 -15.25 21.49
CA GLY A 522 -2.95 -14.00 21.89
C GLY A 522 -4.22 -13.66 21.11
N SER A 523 -4.46 -12.38 20.84
CA SER A 523 -5.63 -11.85 20.15
C SER A 523 -5.22 -10.85 19.06
N GLY A 524 -5.99 -10.73 18.00
CA GLY A 524 -5.64 -9.95 16.81
C GLY A 524 -6.06 -10.65 15.52
N THR A 525 -5.35 -10.36 14.43
CA THR A 525 -5.65 -10.95 13.10
C THR A 525 -4.42 -11.62 12.51
N ILE A 526 -4.61 -12.81 11.94
CA ILE A 526 -3.63 -13.50 11.09
C ILE A 526 -4.24 -13.63 9.69
N GLY A 527 -3.71 -12.87 8.74
CA GLY A 527 -4.16 -12.84 7.34
C GLY A 527 -3.26 -13.56 6.35
N ILE A 528 -2.11 -14.07 6.79
CA ILE A 528 -1.23 -14.92 5.97
C ILE A 528 -1.80 -16.34 5.82
N PRO A 529 -1.44 -17.09 4.76
CA PRO A 529 -1.75 -18.51 4.68
C PRO A 529 -1.00 -19.32 5.76
N ILE A 530 -1.67 -20.33 6.34
CA ILE A 530 -1.06 -21.28 7.29
C ILE A 530 -1.07 -22.68 6.65
N SER A 531 0.11 -23.15 6.25
CA SER A 531 0.28 -24.38 5.47
C SER A 531 1.43 -25.28 5.92
N ASN A 532 2.09 -24.96 7.04
CA ASN A 532 3.30 -25.63 7.52
C ASN A 532 3.22 -26.06 9.00
N ASN A 533 2.03 -26.39 9.48
CA ASN A 533 1.83 -26.97 10.81
C ASN A 533 2.21 -26.07 12.01
N SER A 534 2.24 -24.74 11.83
CA SER A 534 2.46 -23.77 12.91
C SER A 534 1.47 -23.95 14.06
N ALA A 535 1.93 -23.66 15.27
CA ALA A 535 1.11 -23.67 16.48
C ALA A 535 0.46 -22.30 16.71
N ILE A 536 -0.87 -22.25 16.69
CA ILE A 536 -1.67 -21.02 16.83
C ILE A 536 -2.61 -21.16 18.02
N THR A 537 -2.51 -20.26 18.99
CA THR A 537 -3.33 -20.27 20.22
C THR A 537 -4.07 -18.95 20.41
N ALA A 538 -5.40 -18.98 20.40
CA ALA A 538 -6.19 -17.81 20.79
C ALA A 538 -6.12 -17.61 22.32
N SER A 539 -5.82 -16.40 22.79
CA SER A 539 -5.72 -16.09 24.22
C SER A 539 -6.08 -14.63 24.53
N GLY A 540 -7.00 -14.42 25.47
CA GLY A 540 -7.31 -13.10 26.03
C GLY A 540 -8.07 -12.17 25.09
N GLY A 541 -8.89 -12.72 24.20
CA GLY A 541 -9.68 -11.98 23.20
C GLY A 541 -9.94 -12.82 21.95
N THR A 542 -10.30 -12.17 20.85
CA THR A 542 -10.47 -12.83 19.55
C THR A 542 -9.17 -12.88 18.77
N LEU A 543 -8.77 -14.07 18.34
CA LEU A 543 -7.77 -14.28 17.30
C LEU A 543 -8.48 -14.70 16.02
N ASN A 544 -8.51 -13.82 15.02
CA ASN A 544 -9.20 -14.06 13.75
C ASN A 544 -8.22 -14.51 12.66
N LEU A 545 -8.49 -15.66 12.07
CA LEU A 545 -7.78 -16.20 10.93
C LEU A 545 -8.57 -15.91 9.66
N THR A 546 -8.03 -15.02 8.84
CA THR A 546 -8.63 -14.59 7.56
C THR A 546 -7.93 -15.22 6.35
N GLY A 547 -6.66 -15.63 6.50
CA GLY A 547 -5.92 -16.37 5.48
C GLY A 547 -6.38 -17.83 5.34
N THR A 548 -6.00 -18.48 4.23
CA THR A 548 -6.30 -19.90 4.01
C THR A 548 -5.49 -20.79 4.95
N VAL A 549 -6.16 -21.77 5.57
CA VAL A 549 -5.52 -22.74 6.48
C VAL A 549 -5.63 -24.14 5.89
N THR A 550 -4.49 -24.77 5.61
CA THR A 550 -4.42 -26.15 5.09
C THR A 550 -3.72 -27.12 6.06
N SER A 551 -2.98 -26.59 7.03
CA SER A 551 -2.39 -27.36 8.13
C SER A 551 -2.10 -26.42 9.32
N GLY A 552 -1.91 -26.98 10.51
CA GLY A 552 -1.72 -26.19 11.72
C GLY A 552 -2.15 -26.95 12.98
N THR A 553 -1.66 -26.51 14.13
CA THR A 553 -2.18 -26.95 15.43
C THR A 553 -2.84 -25.77 16.11
N PHE A 554 -4.13 -25.93 16.46
CA PHE A 554 -4.96 -24.82 16.93
C PHE A 554 -5.42 -25.08 18.37
N ALA A 555 -5.31 -24.06 19.20
CA ALA A 555 -5.74 -24.12 20.59
C ALA A 555 -6.45 -22.83 21.01
N ILE A 556 -7.22 -22.93 22.09
CA ILE A 556 -7.91 -21.81 22.73
C ILE A 556 -7.51 -21.83 24.20
N ALA A 557 -7.00 -20.73 24.73
CA ALA A 557 -6.59 -20.65 26.13
C ALA A 557 -7.80 -20.71 27.08
N THR A 558 -7.58 -21.23 28.29
CA THR A 558 -8.63 -21.42 29.31
C THR A 558 -8.68 -20.29 30.37
N GLY A 559 -7.61 -19.48 30.48
CA GLY A 559 -7.47 -18.50 31.56
C GLY A 559 -8.43 -17.31 31.49
N SER A 560 -8.66 -16.77 30.30
CA SER A 560 -9.60 -15.66 30.04
C SER A 560 -10.44 -15.99 28.82
N ALA A 561 -11.61 -15.34 28.68
CA ALA A 561 -12.46 -15.50 27.51
C ALA A 561 -11.65 -15.32 26.22
N SER A 562 -11.62 -16.36 25.40
CA SER A 562 -10.77 -16.46 24.22
C SER A 562 -11.57 -17.04 23.06
N VAL A 563 -11.47 -16.40 21.91
CA VAL A 563 -12.17 -16.78 20.68
C VAL A 563 -11.14 -17.10 19.62
N LEU A 564 -11.17 -18.32 19.09
CA LEU A 564 -10.48 -18.65 17.86
C LEU A 564 -11.50 -18.54 16.72
N GLU A 565 -11.37 -17.50 15.91
CA GLU A 565 -12.29 -17.24 14.80
C GLU A 565 -11.66 -17.63 13.46
N PHE A 566 -12.41 -18.36 12.64
CA PHE A 566 -12.08 -18.59 11.25
C PHE A 566 -13.03 -17.79 10.37
N SER A 567 -12.50 -16.74 9.74
CA SER A 567 -13.21 -15.93 8.74
C SER A 567 -12.82 -16.29 7.30
N GLY A 568 -11.73 -17.04 7.12
CA GLY A 568 -11.28 -17.58 5.82
C GLY A 568 -11.72 -19.04 5.60
N THR A 569 -11.13 -19.68 4.58
CA THR A 569 -11.26 -21.13 4.36
C THR A 569 -10.23 -21.89 5.17
N ALA A 570 -10.65 -22.88 5.94
CA ALA A 570 -9.78 -23.63 6.83
C ALA A 570 -10.10 -25.13 6.84
N THR A 571 -9.07 -25.96 6.86
CA THR A 571 -9.16 -27.40 7.16
C THR A 571 -8.23 -27.72 8.32
N ILE A 572 -8.81 -28.18 9.44
CA ILE A 572 -8.10 -28.39 10.70
C ILE A 572 -8.49 -29.72 11.36
N GLY A 573 -7.70 -30.18 12.33
CA GLY A 573 -8.12 -31.20 13.28
C GLY A 573 -9.06 -30.64 14.36
N ALA A 574 -9.55 -31.52 15.25
CA ALA A 574 -10.42 -31.11 16.36
C ALA A 574 -9.73 -30.11 17.30
N VAL A 575 -10.52 -29.20 17.87
CA VAL A 575 -10.07 -28.17 18.82
C VAL A 575 -10.51 -28.55 20.23
N SER A 576 -9.64 -28.39 21.22
CA SER A 576 -10.01 -28.70 22.62
C SER A 576 -10.88 -27.58 23.21
N ILE A 577 -12.18 -27.85 23.39
CA ILE A 577 -13.15 -26.92 24.01
C ILE A 577 -13.65 -27.49 25.35
N THR A 578 -12.79 -27.42 26.35
CA THR A 578 -12.95 -28.00 27.70
C THR A 578 -13.26 -26.99 28.81
N ASN A 579 -13.32 -25.70 28.50
CA ASN A 579 -13.60 -24.63 29.47
C ASN A 579 -14.62 -23.62 28.93
N ALA A 580 -15.44 -23.04 29.82
CA ALA A 580 -16.47 -22.06 29.45
C ALA A 580 -15.91 -20.78 28.78
N ASN A 581 -14.63 -20.46 29.01
CA ASN A 581 -13.95 -19.33 28.39
C ASN A 581 -13.58 -19.56 26.91
N GLN A 582 -13.71 -20.79 26.39
CA GLN A 582 -13.27 -21.13 25.05
C GLN A 582 -14.44 -21.03 24.06
N THR A 583 -14.23 -20.28 22.99
CA THR A 583 -15.16 -20.18 21.86
C THR A 583 -14.44 -20.48 20.55
N LEU A 584 -14.90 -21.50 19.82
CA LEU A 584 -14.54 -21.67 18.41
C LEU A 584 -15.59 -20.93 17.58
N GLN A 585 -15.17 -19.96 16.76
CA GLN A 585 -16.08 -19.13 15.98
C GLN A 585 -15.87 -19.33 14.47
N VAL A 586 -16.98 -19.39 13.73
CA VAL A 586 -16.99 -19.36 12.26
C VAL A 586 -17.61 -18.05 11.80
N GLY A 587 -16.77 -17.16 11.27
CA GLY A 587 -17.16 -15.83 10.81
C GLY A 587 -18.03 -15.86 9.54
N SER A 588 -18.54 -14.70 9.11
CA SER A 588 -19.49 -14.59 7.98
C SER A 588 -18.96 -15.04 6.62
N GLY A 589 -17.63 -15.00 6.41
CA GLY A 589 -16.94 -15.56 5.24
C GLY A 589 -16.28 -16.92 5.51
N GLY A 590 -16.42 -17.44 6.72
CA GLY A 590 -15.73 -18.64 7.18
C GLY A 590 -16.24 -19.90 6.49
N ASN A 591 -15.33 -20.73 5.99
CA ASN A 591 -15.62 -22.09 5.56
C ASN A 591 -14.66 -23.03 6.31
N LEU A 592 -15.10 -23.49 7.48
CA LEU A 592 -14.30 -24.30 8.38
C LEU A 592 -14.64 -25.78 8.19
N THR A 593 -13.65 -26.60 7.86
CA THR A 593 -13.75 -28.06 7.85
C THR A 593 -12.93 -28.63 9.00
N ILE A 594 -13.57 -29.42 9.87
CA ILE A 594 -12.92 -30.19 10.94
C ILE A 594 -12.85 -31.64 10.48
N THR A 595 -11.64 -32.22 10.42
CA THR A 595 -11.41 -33.56 9.86
C THR A 595 -11.52 -34.69 10.88
N ALA A 596 -11.71 -34.36 12.15
CA ALA A 596 -11.91 -35.31 13.26
C ALA A 596 -13.16 -34.89 14.05
N ALA A 597 -13.75 -35.81 14.80
CA ALA A 597 -14.95 -35.50 15.60
C ALA A 597 -14.67 -34.38 16.61
N GLU A 598 -15.43 -33.31 16.53
CA GLU A 598 -15.32 -32.18 17.45
C GLU A 598 -16.10 -32.46 18.75
N THR A 599 -15.50 -32.18 19.91
CA THR A 599 -16.18 -32.31 21.22
C THR A 599 -16.13 -31.01 21.99
N VAL A 600 -17.32 -30.47 22.28
CA VAL A 600 -17.52 -29.24 23.06
C VAL A 600 -17.92 -29.62 24.48
N SER A 601 -16.97 -29.73 25.41
CA SER A 601 -17.28 -30.17 26.78
C SER A 601 -17.94 -29.09 27.64
N LEU A 602 -17.42 -27.85 27.67
CA LEU A 602 -17.94 -26.74 28.52
C LEU A 602 -18.09 -25.40 27.80
N GLY A 603 -17.35 -25.18 26.71
CA GLY A 603 -17.36 -23.92 25.96
C GLY A 603 -18.46 -23.88 24.90
N LYS A 604 -18.17 -23.20 23.79
CA LYS A 604 -19.13 -23.10 22.68
C LYS A 604 -18.49 -23.09 21.30
N ILE A 605 -19.29 -23.52 20.33
CA ILE A 605 -19.12 -23.15 18.92
C ILE A 605 -20.07 -21.99 18.61
N GLN A 606 -19.55 -20.91 18.05
CA GLN A 606 -20.30 -19.73 17.63
C GLN A 606 -20.29 -19.63 16.10
N MET A 607 -21.46 -19.68 15.48
CA MET A 607 -21.64 -19.39 14.07
C MET A 607 -21.98 -17.90 13.89
N SER A 608 -21.47 -17.26 12.85
CA SER A 608 -21.73 -15.85 12.52
C SER A 608 -21.91 -15.65 11.01
N GLY A 609 -22.49 -16.64 10.34
CA GLY A 609 -22.90 -16.63 8.93
C GLY A 609 -22.16 -17.61 8.03
N GLY A 610 -21.01 -18.15 8.48
CA GLY A 610 -20.21 -19.08 7.70
C GLY A 610 -20.72 -20.53 7.70
N THR A 611 -19.91 -21.41 7.12
CA THR A 611 -20.15 -22.86 7.06
C THR A 611 -19.17 -23.61 7.95
N LEU A 612 -19.70 -24.50 8.79
CA LEU A 612 -18.93 -25.48 9.56
C LEU A 612 -19.21 -26.86 8.98
N THR A 613 -18.18 -27.57 8.53
CA THR A 613 -18.27 -28.96 8.08
C THR A 613 -17.51 -29.86 9.05
N ASP A 614 -18.21 -30.80 9.66
CA ASP A 614 -17.62 -31.89 10.45
C ASP A 614 -18.35 -33.19 10.10
N ALA A 615 -17.79 -33.92 9.13
CA ALA A 615 -18.35 -35.19 8.69
C ALA A 615 -18.25 -36.30 9.75
N SER A 616 -17.36 -36.14 10.74
CA SER A 616 -17.24 -37.09 11.87
C SER A 616 -18.27 -36.80 12.96
N GLY A 617 -18.82 -35.59 12.99
CA GLY A 617 -19.90 -35.15 13.86
C GLY A 617 -19.41 -34.37 15.09
N ILE A 618 -20.27 -33.44 15.51
CA ILE A 618 -20.06 -32.53 16.63
C ILE A 618 -20.76 -33.12 17.87
N THR A 619 -20.01 -33.33 18.93
CA THR A 619 -20.52 -33.78 20.24
C THR A 619 -20.61 -32.59 21.19
N LEU A 620 -21.80 -32.27 21.67
CA LEU A 620 -22.04 -31.25 22.69
C LEU A 620 -22.14 -31.92 24.06
N GLY A 621 -21.17 -31.65 24.93
CA GLY A 621 -21.06 -32.19 26.28
C GLY A 621 -20.12 -33.39 26.41
N SER A 622 -19.69 -33.66 27.64
CA SER A 622 -18.90 -34.85 27.98
C SER A 622 -18.96 -35.12 29.48
N GLY A 623 -19.19 -36.35 29.91
CA GLY A 623 -19.40 -36.64 31.34
C GLY A 623 -20.58 -35.83 31.87
N THR A 624 -20.38 -35.03 32.92
CA THR A 624 -21.41 -34.11 33.46
C THR A 624 -21.41 -32.73 32.81
N ASN A 625 -20.43 -32.45 31.95
CA ASN A 625 -20.25 -31.14 31.36
C ASN A 625 -21.19 -30.95 30.16
N SER A 626 -21.54 -29.70 29.85
CA SER A 626 -22.43 -29.36 28.75
C SER A 626 -21.78 -28.40 27.76
N GLY A 627 -21.91 -28.71 26.46
CA GLY A 627 -21.45 -27.86 25.37
C GLY A 627 -22.58 -27.12 24.68
N THR A 628 -22.26 -26.05 23.94
CA THR A 628 -23.26 -25.28 23.21
C THR A 628 -22.83 -24.97 21.78
N LEU A 629 -23.81 -24.91 20.88
CA LEU A 629 -23.68 -24.41 19.51
C LEU A 629 -24.68 -23.25 19.35
N THR A 630 -24.24 -22.10 18.86
CA THR A 630 -25.10 -20.92 18.77
C THR A 630 -24.80 -20.05 17.56
N GLY A 631 -25.77 -19.25 17.11
CA GLY A 631 -25.61 -18.23 16.08
C GLY A 631 -26.42 -18.52 14.81
N PHE A 632 -25.89 -18.16 13.66
CA PHE A 632 -26.49 -18.36 12.34
C PHE A 632 -25.42 -18.75 11.31
N GLY A 633 -25.81 -19.42 10.23
CA GLY A 633 -24.92 -20.06 9.26
C GLY A 633 -25.32 -21.52 9.00
N THR A 634 -24.46 -22.28 8.34
CA THR A 634 -24.73 -23.68 7.99
C THR A 634 -23.78 -24.62 8.71
N VAL A 635 -24.31 -25.67 9.32
CA VAL A 635 -23.57 -26.77 9.94
C VAL A 635 -23.81 -28.05 9.16
N THR A 636 -22.76 -28.54 8.53
CA THR A 636 -22.73 -29.79 7.76
C THR A 636 -22.06 -30.88 8.57
N GLY A 637 -22.85 -31.59 9.36
CA GLY A 637 -22.39 -32.62 10.26
C GLY A 637 -23.50 -33.04 11.22
N ASN A 638 -23.37 -34.23 11.79
CA ASN A 638 -24.27 -34.66 12.85
C ASN A 638 -23.97 -33.88 14.13
N VAL A 639 -24.99 -33.46 14.87
CA VAL A 639 -24.87 -32.83 16.18
C VAL A 639 -25.48 -33.76 17.22
N ALA A 640 -24.71 -34.19 18.21
CA ALA A 640 -25.16 -35.15 19.20
C ALA A 640 -24.88 -34.67 20.62
N LYS A 641 -25.74 -35.07 21.57
CA LYS A 641 -25.45 -34.94 22.99
C LYS A 641 -24.34 -35.91 23.40
N GLY A 642 -23.34 -35.41 24.10
CA GLY A 642 -22.34 -36.19 24.81
C GLY A 642 -22.58 -36.16 26.32
N GLY A 643 -22.38 -37.30 26.97
CA GLY A 643 -22.50 -37.42 28.43
C GLY A 643 -23.92 -37.21 28.98
N THR A 644 -23.98 -36.86 30.26
CA THR A 644 -25.19 -36.70 31.07
C THR A 644 -25.41 -35.26 31.54
N GLY A 645 -24.67 -34.29 30.99
CA GLY A 645 -24.96 -32.86 31.21
C GLY A 645 -26.40 -32.53 30.80
N THR A 646 -26.95 -31.45 31.36
CA THR A 646 -28.38 -31.10 31.19
C THR A 646 -28.60 -29.78 30.44
N THR A 647 -27.53 -29.18 29.90
CA THR A 647 -27.61 -27.90 29.17
C THR A 647 -26.88 -27.97 27.83
N ASN A 648 -26.90 -29.14 27.17
CA ASN A 648 -26.39 -29.30 25.81
C ASN A 648 -27.39 -28.69 24.83
N THR A 649 -27.03 -27.53 24.27
CA THR A 649 -27.98 -26.68 23.56
C THR A 649 -27.51 -26.27 22.17
N VAL A 650 -28.48 -26.15 21.27
CA VAL A 650 -28.34 -25.48 19.98
C VAL A 650 -29.24 -24.25 19.99
N THR A 651 -28.69 -23.08 19.68
CA THR A 651 -29.43 -21.81 19.65
C THR A 651 -29.28 -21.10 18.30
N ALA A 652 -30.35 -21.00 17.52
CA ALA A 652 -30.38 -20.15 16.34
C ALA A 652 -30.57 -18.68 16.75
N SER A 653 -29.62 -17.80 16.43
CA SER A 653 -29.72 -16.37 16.75
C SER A 653 -28.97 -15.50 15.74
N GLY A 654 -29.54 -14.34 15.40
CA GLY A 654 -29.00 -13.39 14.43
C GLY A 654 -29.31 -13.73 12.96
N GLY A 655 -30.15 -14.74 12.70
CA GLY A 655 -30.45 -15.24 11.35
C GLY A 655 -30.81 -16.73 11.34
N THR A 656 -30.67 -17.36 10.17
CA THR A 656 -30.91 -18.80 10.01
C THR A 656 -29.69 -19.60 10.44
N LEU A 657 -29.87 -20.51 11.40
CA LEU A 657 -28.95 -21.61 11.67
C LEU A 657 -29.50 -22.88 11.01
N GLU A 658 -28.85 -23.34 9.96
CA GLU A 658 -29.20 -24.57 9.26
C GLU A 658 -28.29 -25.72 9.72
N ILE A 659 -28.90 -26.83 10.13
CA ILE A 659 -28.18 -28.08 10.41
C ILE A 659 -28.62 -29.11 9.39
N THR A 660 -27.68 -29.51 8.52
CA THR A 660 -27.96 -30.43 7.42
C THR A 660 -27.86 -31.90 7.84
N GLY A 661 -27.12 -32.19 8.92
CA GLY A 661 -27.02 -33.51 9.53
C GLY A 661 -28.13 -33.82 10.53
N THR A 662 -28.01 -34.95 11.24
CA THR A 662 -28.95 -35.31 12.31
C THR A 662 -28.67 -34.56 13.60
N VAL A 663 -29.69 -34.20 14.37
CA VAL A 663 -29.54 -33.68 15.74
C VAL A 663 -30.06 -34.72 16.74
N THR A 664 -29.23 -35.22 17.66
CA THR A 664 -29.63 -36.36 18.50
C THR A 664 -29.58 -36.08 19.99
N SER A 665 -30.73 -36.29 20.66
CA SER A 665 -30.88 -36.35 22.11
C SER A 665 -30.41 -35.10 22.86
N LEU A 666 -30.49 -33.91 22.24
CA LEU A 666 -30.09 -32.67 22.90
C LEU A 666 -31.01 -32.32 24.06
N ASP A 667 -30.49 -31.55 25.02
CA ASP A 667 -31.30 -31.10 26.17
C ASP A 667 -32.29 -30.01 25.74
N SER A 668 -31.85 -29.09 24.89
CA SER A 668 -32.75 -28.07 24.34
C SER A 668 -32.29 -27.55 22.99
N LEU A 669 -33.28 -27.32 22.12
CA LEU A 669 -33.17 -26.46 20.95
C LEU A 669 -33.76 -25.10 21.29
N THR A 670 -33.15 -24.03 20.79
CA THR A 670 -33.64 -22.67 21.00
C THR A 670 -33.66 -21.90 19.68
N VAL A 671 -34.79 -21.23 19.43
CA VAL A 671 -34.89 -20.17 18.44
C VAL A 671 -34.82 -18.84 19.19
N GLY A 672 -33.96 -17.94 18.72
CA GLY A 672 -33.73 -16.64 19.32
C GLY A 672 -34.95 -15.72 19.26
N SER A 673 -34.78 -14.49 19.73
CA SER A 673 -35.87 -13.51 19.86
C SER A 673 -36.04 -12.61 18.63
N GLY A 674 -35.08 -12.60 17.70
CA GLY A 674 -35.12 -11.79 16.49
C GLY A 674 -36.09 -12.37 15.44
N GLY A 675 -36.73 -11.50 14.65
CA GLY A 675 -37.67 -11.93 13.60
C GLY A 675 -37.04 -12.66 12.42
N SER A 676 -35.71 -12.59 12.28
CA SER A 676 -34.92 -13.38 11.33
C SER A 676 -34.41 -14.69 11.91
N ASP A 677 -34.58 -14.92 13.21
CA ASP A 677 -34.02 -16.09 13.88
C ASP A 677 -34.78 -17.34 13.44
N THR A 678 -34.08 -18.21 12.72
CA THR A 678 -34.64 -19.46 12.20
C THR A 678 -33.75 -20.62 12.56
N LEU A 679 -34.28 -21.62 13.26
CA LEU A 679 -33.62 -22.92 13.39
C LEU A 679 -34.13 -23.81 12.27
N LYS A 680 -33.28 -24.13 11.29
CA LYS A 680 -33.62 -24.98 10.15
C LYS A 680 -32.96 -26.35 10.30
N LEU A 681 -33.77 -27.41 10.26
CA LEU A 681 -33.33 -28.79 10.43
C LEU A 681 -33.65 -29.59 9.16
N ASP A 682 -32.63 -30.19 8.54
CA ASP A 682 -32.81 -31.00 7.33
C ASP A 682 -32.81 -32.50 7.61
N GLY A 683 -32.13 -32.91 8.68
CA GLY A 683 -32.02 -34.31 9.10
C GLY A 683 -33.02 -34.70 10.19
N ALA A 684 -33.02 -35.98 10.52
CA ALA A 684 -33.77 -36.49 11.66
C ALA A 684 -33.23 -35.90 12.97
N SER A 685 -34.12 -35.30 13.75
CA SER A 685 -33.78 -34.55 14.95
C SER A 685 -34.56 -34.98 16.18
N SER A 686 -33.92 -34.99 17.34
CA SER A 686 -34.55 -35.23 18.64
C SER A 686 -33.97 -34.35 19.75
N ALA A 687 -34.83 -33.83 20.61
CA ALA A 687 -34.44 -33.04 21.77
C ALA A 687 -35.43 -33.21 22.93
N THR A 688 -34.99 -32.93 24.14
CA THR A 688 -35.88 -32.95 25.31
C THR A 688 -36.90 -31.82 25.22
N GLY A 689 -36.52 -30.63 24.76
CA GLY A 689 -37.46 -29.53 24.51
C GLY A 689 -36.98 -28.56 23.45
N LEU A 690 -37.90 -27.73 22.97
CA LEU A 690 -37.61 -26.59 22.11
C LEU A 690 -38.25 -25.32 22.68
N THR A 691 -37.46 -24.25 22.70
CA THR A 691 -37.86 -22.94 23.25
C THR A 691 -37.78 -21.86 22.18
N PHE A 692 -38.80 -21.02 22.08
CA PHE A 692 -38.71 -19.73 21.40
C PHE A 692 -38.43 -18.64 22.43
N SER A 693 -37.35 -17.89 22.24
CA SER A 693 -36.94 -16.82 23.16
C SER A 693 -37.71 -15.51 22.94
N GLY A 694 -38.47 -15.41 21.85
CA GLY A 694 -39.28 -14.24 21.50
C GLY A 694 -40.63 -14.64 20.91
N SER A 695 -41.17 -13.75 20.07
CA SER A 695 -42.53 -13.86 19.51
C SER A 695 -42.58 -13.85 17.98
N THR A 696 -41.43 -13.94 17.31
CA THR A 696 -41.31 -13.84 15.84
C THR A 696 -40.34 -14.82 15.22
N GLY A 697 -39.80 -15.76 16.00
CA GLY A 697 -38.84 -16.76 15.50
C GLY A 697 -39.51 -17.85 14.67
N THR A 698 -38.70 -18.57 13.89
CA THR A 698 -39.16 -19.70 13.07
C THR A 698 -38.41 -20.99 13.41
N LEU A 699 -39.15 -22.07 13.64
CA LEU A 699 -38.63 -23.42 13.50
C LEU A 699 -38.98 -23.90 12.10
N GLU A 700 -37.98 -24.28 11.31
CA GLU A 700 -38.16 -24.82 9.97
C GLU A 700 -37.68 -26.27 9.89
N LEU A 701 -38.56 -27.17 9.48
CA LEU A 701 -38.24 -28.54 9.16
C LEU A 701 -38.24 -28.68 7.64
N ASN A 702 -37.05 -28.82 7.06
CA ASN A 702 -36.87 -28.84 5.61
C ASN A 702 -37.47 -30.13 4.99
N THR A 703 -37.32 -30.36 3.68
CA THR A 703 -38.01 -31.41 2.93
C THR A 703 -37.96 -32.82 3.52
N SER A 704 -36.91 -33.17 4.26
CA SER A 704 -36.75 -34.46 4.96
C SER A 704 -36.50 -34.31 6.46
N GLY A 705 -36.59 -33.07 6.98
CA GLY A 705 -36.32 -32.76 8.38
C GLY A 705 -37.41 -33.29 9.28
N THR A 706 -37.03 -34.01 10.33
CA THR A 706 -37.99 -34.44 11.35
C THR A 706 -37.53 -33.97 12.72
N LEU A 707 -38.46 -33.68 13.62
CA LEU A 707 -38.17 -33.31 14.99
C LEU A 707 -39.07 -34.08 15.94
N THR A 708 -38.46 -34.80 16.89
CA THR A 708 -39.16 -35.42 18.03
C THR A 708 -38.82 -34.69 19.33
N LEU A 709 -39.84 -34.28 20.07
CA LEU A 709 -39.72 -33.61 21.37
C LEU A 709 -40.28 -34.47 22.50
N THR A 710 -39.61 -34.43 23.66
CA THR A 710 -40.07 -35.10 24.88
C THR A 710 -41.03 -34.22 25.69
N ASN A 711 -40.71 -32.93 25.81
CA ASN A 711 -41.52 -31.94 26.52
C ASN A 711 -42.43 -31.20 25.55
N ALA A 712 -43.58 -30.77 26.07
CA ALA A 712 -44.57 -30.02 25.33
C ALA A 712 -43.99 -28.74 24.69
N LEU A 713 -44.23 -28.56 23.40
CA LEU A 713 -43.80 -27.41 22.62
C LEU A 713 -44.76 -26.23 22.85
N THR A 714 -44.23 -25.11 23.33
CA THR A 714 -44.95 -23.84 23.35
C THR A 714 -44.50 -22.98 22.18
N VAL A 715 -45.33 -22.87 21.14
CA VAL A 715 -45.05 -22.02 19.98
C VAL A 715 -45.34 -20.55 20.31
N GLY A 716 -46.33 -20.28 21.15
CA GLY A 716 -46.71 -18.91 21.50
C GLY A 716 -47.17 -18.13 20.26
N ALA A 717 -46.46 -17.07 19.90
CA ALA A 717 -46.67 -16.23 18.72
C ALA A 717 -45.77 -16.57 17.51
N ASN A 718 -44.90 -17.57 17.65
CA ASN A 718 -43.86 -17.90 16.68
C ASN A 718 -44.38 -18.80 15.55
N THR A 719 -43.49 -19.18 14.63
CA THR A 719 -43.83 -20.01 13.47
C THR A 719 -43.16 -21.38 13.52
N VAL A 720 -43.91 -22.43 13.20
CA VAL A 720 -43.41 -23.75 12.86
C VAL A 720 -43.72 -24.00 11.38
N LYS A 721 -42.69 -24.24 10.57
CA LYS A 721 -42.76 -24.39 9.12
C LYS A 721 -42.26 -25.78 8.71
N LEU A 722 -43.05 -26.50 7.92
CA LEU A 722 -42.69 -27.82 7.37
C LEU A 722 -42.63 -27.71 5.84
N GLU A 723 -41.55 -28.16 5.21
CA GLU A 723 -41.30 -27.89 3.79
C GLU A 723 -41.38 -29.11 2.86
N GLY A 724 -41.84 -30.27 3.33
CA GLY A 724 -41.91 -31.45 2.45
C GLY A 724 -42.74 -32.58 3.00
N SER A 725 -43.13 -33.50 2.12
CA SER A 725 -43.98 -34.64 2.48
C SER A 725 -43.39 -35.55 3.56
N SER A 726 -42.06 -35.57 3.68
CA SER A 726 -41.33 -36.32 4.72
C SER A 726 -40.98 -35.47 5.94
N SER A 727 -41.30 -34.17 5.92
CA SER A 727 -41.12 -33.28 7.06
C SER A 727 -42.10 -33.66 8.17
N GLN A 728 -41.61 -33.81 9.40
CA GLN A 728 -42.44 -34.28 10.51
C GLN A 728 -42.07 -33.65 11.85
N LEU A 729 -43.07 -33.08 12.53
CA LEU A 729 -42.98 -32.73 13.95
C LEU A 729 -43.71 -33.78 14.78
N THR A 730 -43.04 -34.36 15.77
CA THR A 730 -43.62 -35.30 16.74
C THR A 730 -43.41 -34.78 18.15
N ASP A 731 -44.51 -34.45 18.82
CA ASP A 731 -44.55 -34.01 20.21
C ASP A 731 -45.76 -34.62 20.92
N ASN A 732 -45.53 -35.80 21.51
CA ASN A 732 -46.58 -36.53 22.22
C ASN A 732 -47.00 -35.86 23.54
N ALA A 733 -46.21 -34.92 24.07
CA ALA A 733 -46.56 -34.15 25.26
C ALA A 733 -47.49 -32.97 24.94
N GLY A 734 -47.57 -32.57 23.66
CA GLY A 734 -48.57 -31.66 23.11
C GLY A 734 -48.01 -30.30 22.72
N ILE A 735 -48.67 -29.68 21.75
CA ILE A 735 -48.25 -28.42 21.12
C ILE A 735 -49.23 -27.32 21.52
N SER A 736 -48.73 -26.25 22.13
CA SER A 736 -49.52 -25.09 22.55
C SER A 736 -49.34 -23.90 21.60
N LEU A 737 -50.46 -23.40 21.06
CA LEU A 737 -50.52 -22.22 20.20
C LEU A 737 -51.30 -21.09 20.89
N SER A 738 -50.75 -19.86 20.90
CA SER A 738 -51.51 -18.67 21.32
C SER A 738 -51.87 -17.81 20.10
N THR A 739 -50.92 -17.10 19.51
CA THR A 739 -51.11 -16.34 18.26
C THR A 739 -50.21 -16.84 17.12
N GLY A 740 -49.49 -17.93 17.36
CA GLY A 740 -48.49 -18.50 16.48
C GLY A 740 -49.09 -19.29 15.34
N THR A 741 -48.20 -19.76 14.47
CA THR A 741 -48.57 -20.37 13.19
C THR A 741 -47.88 -21.72 13.03
N VAL A 742 -48.63 -22.73 12.58
CA VAL A 742 -48.09 -23.96 11.97
C VAL A 742 -48.40 -23.91 10.48
N THR A 743 -47.41 -24.09 9.61
CA THR A 743 -47.61 -23.92 8.16
C THR A 743 -46.81 -24.88 7.30
N GLY A 744 -47.26 -25.08 6.05
CA GLY A 744 -46.48 -25.73 5.00
C GLY A 744 -47.01 -27.10 4.57
N VAL A 745 -46.11 -28.06 4.41
CA VAL A 745 -46.31 -29.44 3.94
C VAL A 745 -45.56 -30.41 4.85
N GLY A 746 -46.23 -31.46 5.32
CA GLY A 746 -45.64 -32.46 6.19
C GLY A 746 -46.65 -33.01 7.19
N LYS A 747 -46.15 -33.62 8.27
CA LYS A 747 -46.99 -34.25 9.29
C LYS A 747 -46.70 -33.70 10.68
N VAL A 748 -47.75 -33.38 11.44
CA VAL A 748 -47.68 -33.01 12.85
C VAL A 748 -48.37 -34.07 13.69
N THR A 749 -47.61 -34.72 14.56
CA THR A 749 -48.06 -35.71 15.52
C THR A 749 -47.96 -35.13 16.93
N GLY A 750 -49.07 -35.02 17.66
CA GLY A 750 -49.13 -34.33 18.94
C GLY A 750 -50.41 -33.51 19.08
N ALA A 751 -51.07 -33.61 20.24
CA ALA A 751 -52.31 -32.87 20.47
C ALA A 751 -52.04 -31.36 20.44
N ILE A 752 -52.82 -30.61 19.64
CA ILE A 752 -52.67 -29.15 19.53
C ILE A 752 -53.70 -28.48 20.45
N THR A 753 -53.24 -27.58 21.32
CA THR A 753 -54.10 -26.72 22.14
C THR A 753 -53.96 -25.27 21.70
N ALA A 754 -55.01 -24.72 21.07
CA ALA A 754 -55.07 -23.33 20.64
C ALA A 754 -55.86 -22.48 21.65
N THR A 755 -55.19 -21.48 22.22
CA THR A 755 -55.73 -20.62 23.30
C THR A 755 -55.97 -19.18 22.88
N GLY A 756 -55.47 -18.76 21.71
CA GLY A 756 -55.61 -17.40 21.18
C GLY A 756 -55.92 -17.38 19.68
N ALA A 757 -55.56 -16.29 19.01
CA ALA A 757 -55.71 -16.12 17.56
C ALA A 757 -54.60 -16.85 16.77
N ALA A 758 -54.49 -18.17 16.95
CA ALA A 758 -53.52 -19.02 16.29
C ALA A 758 -53.91 -19.36 14.85
N HIS A 759 -52.95 -19.85 14.07
CA HIS A 759 -53.14 -20.21 12.66
C HIS A 759 -52.56 -21.60 12.37
N ILE A 760 -53.29 -22.41 11.60
CA ILE A 760 -52.76 -23.63 10.97
C ILE A 760 -53.04 -23.53 9.47
N THR A 761 -51.98 -23.54 8.66
CA THR A 761 -52.07 -23.20 7.23
C THR A 761 -51.41 -24.28 6.37
N ALA A 762 -52.19 -25.01 5.59
CA ALA A 762 -51.65 -25.95 4.60
C ALA A 762 -51.31 -25.21 3.30
N THR A 763 -50.05 -25.23 2.89
CA THR A 763 -49.57 -24.53 1.67
C THR A 763 -48.47 -25.31 0.99
N GLY A 764 -48.52 -25.46 -0.33
CA GLY A 764 -47.53 -26.16 -1.15
C GLY A 764 -47.74 -27.68 -1.27
N GLY A 765 -48.79 -28.23 -0.67
CA GLY A 765 -49.00 -29.68 -0.54
C GLY A 765 -49.88 -30.06 0.64
N THR A 766 -49.75 -31.31 1.10
CA THR A 766 -50.50 -31.83 2.26
C THR A 766 -49.83 -31.47 3.58
N LEU A 767 -50.54 -30.75 4.45
CA LEU A 767 -50.25 -30.67 5.88
C LEU A 767 -51.21 -31.61 6.62
N GLU A 768 -50.67 -32.65 7.24
CA GLU A 768 -51.41 -33.63 8.03
C GLU A 768 -51.30 -33.29 9.52
N ILE A 769 -52.45 -33.17 10.20
CA ILE A 769 -52.53 -33.11 11.65
C ILE A 769 -53.07 -34.44 12.17
N ALA A 770 -52.17 -35.26 12.69
CA ALA A 770 -52.45 -36.65 13.05
C ALA A 770 -53.14 -36.81 14.43
N SER A 771 -53.30 -35.72 15.19
CA SER A 771 -53.79 -35.71 16.56
C SER A 771 -54.85 -34.64 16.78
N ALA A 772 -55.55 -34.71 17.91
CA ALA A 772 -56.68 -33.83 18.17
C ALA A 772 -56.27 -32.34 18.26
N ILE A 773 -57.13 -31.45 17.77
CA ILE A 773 -57.01 -30.00 17.92
C ILE A 773 -58.09 -29.52 18.90
N SER A 774 -57.68 -29.00 20.05
CA SER A 774 -58.56 -28.33 21.00
C SER A 774 -58.46 -26.82 20.82
N ASN A 775 -59.60 -26.13 20.65
CA ASN A 775 -59.64 -24.68 20.50
C ASN A 775 -60.53 -24.06 21.58
N SER A 776 -59.90 -23.32 22.50
CA SER A 776 -60.56 -22.41 23.45
C SER A 776 -60.37 -20.93 23.07
N GLY A 777 -59.57 -20.67 22.03
CA GLY A 777 -59.33 -19.34 21.47
C GLY A 777 -60.03 -19.11 20.13
N SER A 778 -59.35 -18.37 19.25
CA SER A 778 -59.83 -17.97 17.92
C SER A 778 -59.00 -18.62 16.80
N LEU A 779 -58.75 -19.94 16.88
CA LEU A 779 -57.96 -20.66 15.87
C LEU A 779 -58.56 -20.53 14.46
N ALA A 780 -57.73 -20.10 13.50
CA ALA A 780 -58.05 -20.10 12.09
C ALA A 780 -57.31 -21.24 11.36
N LEU A 781 -58.05 -22.09 10.67
CA LEU A 781 -57.50 -23.06 9.72
C LEU A 781 -57.49 -22.43 8.32
N THR A 782 -56.45 -22.68 7.55
CA THR A 782 -56.35 -22.21 6.16
C THR A 782 -55.86 -23.32 5.26
N VAL A 783 -56.55 -23.52 4.13
CA VAL A 783 -55.99 -24.20 2.96
C VAL A 783 -55.60 -23.12 1.97
N GLY A 784 -54.34 -23.15 1.54
CA GLY A 784 -53.77 -22.19 0.61
C GLY A 784 -54.44 -22.22 -0.77
N SER A 785 -53.93 -21.38 -1.67
CA SER A 785 -54.52 -21.20 -2.99
C SER A 785 -54.04 -22.20 -4.05
N GLY A 786 -53.02 -23.00 -3.73
CA GLY A 786 -52.44 -24.00 -4.61
C GLY A 786 -53.35 -25.21 -4.82
N ALA A 787 -53.28 -25.81 -6.01
CA ALA A 787 -54.11 -26.98 -6.32
C ALA A 787 -53.73 -28.25 -5.56
N SER A 788 -52.49 -28.34 -5.08
CA SER A 788 -52.01 -29.40 -4.21
C SER A 788 -52.24 -29.11 -2.72
N ASP A 789 -52.72 -27.92 -2.37
CA ASP A 789 -52.84 -27.50 -0.97
C ASP A 789 -53.95 -28.31 -0.31
N LYS A 790 -53.56 -29.09 0.70
CA LYS A 790 -54.45 -29.97 1.43
C LYS A 790 -54.20 -29.88 2.93
N LEU A 791 -55.24 -29.60 3.70
CA LEU A 791 -55.23 -29.81 5.14
C LEU A 791 -55.90 -31.15 5.43
N LEU A 792 -55.13 -32.11 5.96
CA LEU A 792 -55.62 -33.43 6.36
C LEU A 792 -55.73 -33.50 7.88
N LEU A 793 -56.91 -33.82 8.40
CA LEU A 793 -57.18 -33.97 9.83
C LEU A 793 -57.56 -35.42 10.15
N ASP A 794 -56.77 -36.08 11.00
CA ASP A 794 -56.99 -37.50 11.33
C ASP A 794 -57.84 -37.75 12.58
N ALA A 795 -57.93 -36.74 13.44
CA ALA A 795 -58.56 -36.84 14.74
C ALA A 795 -59.53 -35.68 14.99
N GLY A 796 -60.18 -35.70 16.15
CA GLY A 796 -61.15 -34.68 16.53
C GLY A 796 -60.53 -33.29 16.63
N SER A 797 -61.04 -32.36 15.84
CA SER A 797 -60.52 -31.00 15.72
C SER A 797 -61.62 -29.96 15.93
N ALA A 798 -61.27 -28.87 16.61
CA ALA A 798 -62.12 -27.70 16.75
C ALA A 798 -61.36 -26.45 16.27
N ALA A 799 -62.04 -25.57 15.54
CA ALA A 799 -61.49 -24.29 15.12
C ALA A 799 -62.59 -23.22 15.10
N THR A 800 -62.20 -21.95 15.14
CA THR A 800 -63.17 -20.85 15.03
C THR A 800 -63.59 -20.64 13.60
N SER A 801 -62.64 -20.74 12.66
CA SER A 801 -62.91 -20.57 11.23
C SER A 801 -62.01 -21.45 10.39
N LEU A 802 -62.46 -21.71 9.16
CA LEU A 802 -61.68 -22.33 8.10
C LEU A 802 -61.79 -21.47 6.84
N SER A 803 -60.64 -21.07 6.28
CA SER A 803 -60.54 -20.40 4.99
C SER A 803 -60.04 -21.36 3.92
N LEU A 804 -60.72 -21.38 2.77
CA LEU A 804 -60.29 -22.11 1.57
C LEU A 804 -59.97 -21.05 0.50
N SER A 805 -58.71 -20.60 0.47
CA SER A 805 -58.32 -19.37 -0.22
C SER A 805 -58.13 -19.53 -1.74
N GLY A 806 -58.19 -20.75 -2.26
CA GLY A 806 -58.00 -21.09 -3.67
C GLY A 806 -59.28 -21.43 -4.44
N SER A 807 -59.09 -22.12 -5.57
CA SER A 807 -60.18 -22.68 -6.38
C SER A 807 -60.21 -24.22 -6.42
N THR A 808 -59.20 -24.88 -5.84
CA THR A 808 -59.02 -26.34 -5.93
C THR A 808 -58.38 -26.94 -4.67
N GLY A 809 -58.24 -26.16 -3.59
CA GLY A 809 -57.69 -26.65 -2.32
C GLY A 809 -58.61 -27.68 -1.67
N THR A 810 -58.05 -28.55 -0.82
CA THR A 810 -58.80 -29.62 -0.16
C THR A 810 -58.68 -29.54 1.36
N LEU A 811 -59.82 -29.51 2.07
CA LEU A 811 -59.88 -30.01 3.44
C LEU A 811 -60.24 -31.50 3.37
N GLU A 812 -59.45 -32.36 3.98
CA GLU A 812 -59.71 -33.79 4.09
C GLU A 812 -59.84 -34.17 5.57
N LEU A 813 -60.97 -34.76 5.93
CA LEU A 813 -61.22 -35.38 7.23
C LEU A 813 -61.02 -36.88 7.05
N ASN A 814 -59.93 -37.42 7.62
CA ASN A 814 -59.61 -38.84 7.50
C ASN A 814 -60.69 -39.69 8.21
N THR A 815 -60.58 -41.02 8.16
CA THR A 815 -61.57 -41.99 8.66
C THR A 815 -62.15 -41.72 10.05
N SER A 816 -61.35 -41.15 10.97
CA SER A 816 -61.76 -40.74 12.33
C SER A 816 -61.68 -39.22 12.57
N GLY A 817 -61.34 -38.46 11.53
CA GLY A 817 -61.16 -37.02 11.59
C GLY A 817 -62.50 -36.30 11.72
N THR A 818 -62.60 -35.40 12.69
CA THR A 818 -63.78 -34.52 12.81
C THR A 818 -63.34 -33.07 12.89
N LEU A 819 -64.18 -32.17 12.40
CA LEU A 819 -63.98 -30.73 12.49
C LEU A 819 -65.25 -30.04 12.97
N THR A 820 -65.16 -29.30 14.08
CA THR A 820 -66.21 -28.39 14.56
C THR A 820 -65.79 -26.95 14.32
N LEU A 821 -66.65 -26.16 13.70
CA LEU A 821 -66.46 -24.74 13.40
C LEU A 821 -67.46 -23.87 14.18
N THR A 822 -66.99 -22.71 14.64
CA THR A 822 -67.83 -21.70 15.29
C THR A 822 -68.42 -20.71 14.27
N ASN A 823 -67.62 -20.29 13.28
CA ASN A 823 -68.03 -19.39 12.21
C ASN A 823 -68.48 -20.16 10.99
N ALA A 824 -69.40 -19.55 10.24
CA ALA A 824 -69.92 -20.08 8.99
C ALA A 824 -68.79 -20.38 7.99
N LEU A 825 -68.80 -21.58 7.43
CA LEU A 825 -67.85 -22.04 6.43
C LEU A 825 -68.29 -21.64 5.02
N ALA A 826 -67.40 -20.97 4.29
CA ALA A 826 -67.57 -20.72 2.87
C ALA A 826 -66.74 -21.70 2.04
N ILE A 827 -67.41 -22.53 1.26
CA ILE A 827 -66.81 -23.44 0.29
C ILE A 827 -67.00 -22.83 -1.10
N GLY A 828 -65.94 -22.16 -1.57
CA GLY A 828 -65.79 -21.56 -2.90
C GLY A 828 -65.83 -22.61 -4.02
N ALA A 829 -64.79 -22.71 -4.83
CA ALA A 829 -64.60 -23.82 -5.78
C ALA A 829 -63.84 -25.03 -5.16
N ASN A 830 -63.48 -24.93 -3.88
CA ASN A 830 -62.65 -25.89 -3.16
C ASN A 830 -63.42 -27.17 -2.76
N THR A 831 -62.68 -28.16 -2.24
CA THR A 831 -63.22 -29.46 -1.83
C THR A 831 -63.14 -29.65 -0.32
N VAL A 832 -64.21 -30.18 0.27
CA VAL A 832 -64.22 -30.80 1.59
C VAL A 832 -64.51 -32.30 1.41
N LYS A 833 -63.61 -33.15 1.88
CA LYS A 833 -63.67 -34.61 1.73
C LYS A 833 -63.73 -35.29 3.09
N LEU A 834 -64.64 -36.26 3.24
CA LEU A 834 -64.80 -37.09 4.44
C LEU A 834 -64.52 -38.55 4.09
N ASP A 835 -63.57 -39.19 4.78
CA ASP A 835 -63.00 -40.48 4.34
C ASP A 835 -63.48 -41.70 5.13
N GLY A 836 -64.36 -41.53 6.12
CA GLY A 836 -64.88 -42.65 6.89
C GLY A 836 -66.25 -42.37 7.50
N SER A 837 -66.93 -43.44 7.91
CA SER A 837 -68.24 -43.34 8.57
C SER A 837 -68.21 -42.54 9.87
N SER A 838 -67.04 -42.42 10.49
CA SER A 838 -66.82 -41.62 11.70
C SER A 838 -66.27 -40.22 11.42
N SER A 839 -65.98 -39.88 10.16
CA SER A 839 -65.59 -38.54 9.76
C SER A 839 -66.77 -37.58 9.87
N GLN A 840 -66.56 -36.40 10.48
CA GLN A 840 -67.65 -35.46 10.72
C GLN A 840 -67.24 -34.01 10.54
N LEU A 841 -68.03 -33.23 9.79
CA LEU A 841 -67.96 -31.77 9.78
C LEU A 841 -69.17 -31.22 10.54
N THR A 842 -68.96 -30.34 11.52
CA THR A 842 -70.02 -29.66 12.26
C THR A 842 -69.82 -28.16 12.16
N ASP A 843 -70.81 -27.46 11.61
CA ASP A 843 -70.85 -25.99 11.51
C ASP A 843 -72.28 -25.51 11.76
N ASN A 844 -72.57 -25.17 13.01
CA ASN A 844 -73.88 -24.69 13.43
C ASN A 844 -74.20 -23.26 12.94
N ALA A 845 -73.19 -22.50 12.49
CA ALA A 845 -73.39 -21.17 11.92
C ALA A 845 -73.76 -21.23 10.43
N GLY A 846 -73.53 -22.37 9.78
CA GLY A 846 -74.02 -22.72 8.46
C GLY A 846 -72.93 -22.71 7.38
N ILE A 847 -73.10 -23.59 6.40
CA ILE A 847 -72.14 -23.81 5.32
C ILE A 847 -72.68 -23.18 4.04
N SER A 848 -71.94 -22.21 3.47
CA SER A 848 -72.23 -21.64 2.15
C SER A 848 -71.40 -22.37 1.08
N LEU A 849 -72.07 -23.09 0.19
CA LEU A 849 -71.45 -23.87 -0.89
C LEU A 849 -71.74 -23.21 -2.24
N SER A 850 -70.70 -22.80 -2.97
CA SER A 850 -70.85 -22.16 -4.29
C SER A 850 -70.52 -23.14 -5.42
N THR A 851 -69.37 -23.06 -6.07
CA THR A 851 -68.97 -24.01 -7.14
C THR A 851 -68.15 -25.20 -6.64
N GLY A 852 -68.09 -25.39 -5.33
CA GLY A 852 -67.21 -26.33 -4.66
C GLY A 852 -67.89 -27.66 -4.39
N THR A 853 -67.16 -28.56 -3.75
CA THR A 853 -67.61 -29.93 -3.52
C THR A 853 -67.51 -30.34 -2.06
N ILE A 854 -68.57 -30.92 -1.51
CA ILE A 854 -68.51 -31.77 -0.31
C ILE A 854 -68.62 -33.23 -0.79
N SER A 855 -67.69 -34.09 -0.41
CA SER A 855 -67.64 -35.47 -0.93
C SER A 855 -67.22 -36.52 0.10
N GLY A 856 -67.44 -37.80 -0.24
CA GLY A 856 -66.96 -38.93 0.56
C GLY A 856 -68.06 -39.67 1.33
N LEU A 857 -67.74 -40.16 2.52
CA LEU A 857 -68.68 -40.76 3.48
C LEU A 857 -68.44 -40.18 4.87
N GLY A 858 -69.49 -40.09 5.68
CA GLY A 858 -69.44 -39.46 7.00
C GLY A 858 -70.68 -38.63 7.29
N LYS A 859 -70.56 -37.63 8.17
CA LYS A 859 -71.67 -36.77 8.57
C LYS A 859 -71.31 -35.28 8.46
N VAL A 860 -72.19 -34.49 7.85
CA VAL A 860 -72.12 -33.03 7.84
C VAL A 860 -73.30 -32.49 8.64
N THR A 861 -73.02 -31.77 9.72
CA THR A 861 -74.02 -31.18 10.61
C THR A 861 -74.00 -29.66 10.47
N GLY A 862 -75.12 -29.04 10.08
CA GLY A 862 -75.23 -27.61 9.83
C GLY A 862 -76.12 -27.27 8.63
N ALA A 863 -76.72 -26.07 8.62
CA ALA A 863 -77.52 -25.60 7.50
C ALA A 863 -76.64 -25.35 6.27
N ILE A 864 -76.90 -26.01 5.14
CA ILE A 864 -76.17 -25.82 3.89
C ILE A 864 -76.96 -24.93 2.94
N THR A 865 -76.37 -23.80 2.53
CA THR A 865 -76.89 -22.94 1.46
C THR A 865 -76.04 -23.12 0.21
N ALA A 866 -76.62 -23.76 -0.81
CA ALA A 866 -75.94 -24.02 -2.09
C ALA A 866 -76.35 -23.00 -3.17
N THR A 867 -75.37 -22.47 -3.91
CA THR A 867 -75.58 -21.57 -5.06
C THR A 867 -74.66 -21.95 -6.21
N GLY A 868 -75.03 -21.65 -7.47
CA GLY A 868 -74.18 -22.01 -8.61
C GLY A 868 -74.03 -23.52 -8.82
N ALA A 869 -72.84 -23.97 -9.23
CA ALA A 869 -72.54 -25.37 -9.56
C ALA A 869 -72.04 -26.19 -8.36
N ALA A 870 -72.70 -26.06 -7.20
CA ALA A 870 -72.39 -26.77 -5.97
C ALA A 870 -72.55 -28.28 -6.13
N ALA A 871 -71.64 -29.07 -5.56
CA ALA A 871 -71.74 -30.54 -5.54
C ALA A 871 -71.69 -31.10 -4.11
N ILE A 872 -72.64 -31.98 -3.79
CA ILE A 872 -72.58 -32.85 -2.61
C ILE A 872 -72.62 -34.28 -3.14
N ALA A 873 -71.51 -35.00 -3.03
CA ALA A 873 -71.31 -36.30 -3.67
C ALA A 873 -70.88 -37.37 -2.67
N ALA A 874 -71.81 -38.25 -2.31
CA ALA A 874 -71.47 -39.43 -1.53
C ALA A 874 -70.60 -40.38 -2.38
N SER A 875 -69.48 -40.84 -1.83
CA SER A 875 -68.59 -41.80 -2.48
C SER A 875 -67.98 -42.74 -1.45
N GLY A 876 -68.09 -44.05 -1.68
CA GLY A 876 -67.54 -45.06 -0.76
C GLY A 876 -68.39 -45.35 0.48
N GLY A 877 -69.58 -44.77 0.60
CA GLY A 877 -70.50 -45.02 1.71
C GLY A 877 -71.62 -43.98 1.82
N THR A 878 -72.21 -43.87 3.01
CA THR A 878 -73.25 -42.87 3.30
C THR A 878 -72.61 -41.54 3.68
N LEU A 879 -73.02 -40.46 3.02
CA LEU A 879 -72.78 -39.08 3.46
C LEU A 879 -74.08 -38.52 4.03
N GLU A 880 -74.18 -38.46 5.36
CA GLU A 880 -75.34 -37.95 6.09
C GLU A 880 -75.28 -36.42 6.14
N ILE A 881 -76.36 -35.75 5.73
CA ILE A 881 -76.54 -34.30 5.89
C ILE A 881 -77.59 -34.07 6.98
N ALA A 882 -77.17 -33.51 8.11
CA ALA A 882 -78.01 -33.20 9.26
C ALA A 882 -78.07 -31.68 9.44
N SER A 883 -79.15 -31.05 8.97
CA SER A 883 -79.35 -29.59 9.05
C SER A 883 -79.97 -29.14 10.36
#